data_AF-A0AAQ4P2Y6-F1
#
_entry.id   AF-A0AAQ4P2Y6-F1
#
_cell.length_a   1.000
_cell.length_b   1.000
_cell.length_c   1.000
_cell.angle_alpha   90.00
_cell.angle_beta   90.00
_cell.angle_gamma   90.00
#
_symmetry.space_group_name_H-M   'P 1'
#
loop_
_entity.id
_entity.type
_entity.pdbx_description
1 polymer ?
#
loop_
_entity_poly.entity_id
_entity_poly.type
_entity_poly.pdbx_seq_one_letter_code
_entity_poly.pdbx_strand_id
1 'polypeptide(L)'
;MVTEVRGFTDPQKEEYFRKRFRDEEQASRIISHIKTSRSLHIMCHIPVFCWITAGVLEEMKTREGGELPKTLTEMYIHFLVVQSKVKKVKYDGGAETDPQWSPESRKMIESLGKLAFDQLQKGNLIFYESDLTECGIDIRAASVYSGVFTQIFREERGLYQDKVFCFVHLSVQEFLAALHVHLTFFNSGVHLLSGEQTTSRRSKRFKVNPEPKRLYQSAVDKALKSPNGHLDLFLRFLLGLSLETNQTLLRGLLTKTGSSSQTNQETVQYIKEKINKNVSPEKSINLFHCLNELNDVSLVEVIQQSLSSGLLSTDELSPAQWSALAFILLSSQEDLEVFDLKKYSASEEALLRLLPVVKASNKALLSGCNLSERSCEALSSVLSSQSSSLRELDLSNNDLQDSGVKLLCAGLKSPHCDLETLRLSGCLIKEEGCASLASALSSNPSHLRELDLSYNHPGGSGVKLLSAGLEDPQWRLETLSSAEVCCCWRVSQGYRGQGHRGQGHQASGKLHGDLSTSPRLLCHPGSRGYEWSILLLHPRHLPKADFVKVYCSFLGRRSFPWISGRLLGVVVTELSANLLGEGRLSLMQTTFGAGCISAKGKLLFCEDLLFPPFAKSNGGAAPSNGLIGGVRRLFATVQSLKPQ
;
A
#
# COMPACT_ATOMS: atom_id res chain seq x y z
N MET A 1 19.01 10.13 18.38
CA MET A 1 17.68 9.47 18.29
C MET A 1 16.84 10.29 17.32
N VAL A 2 16.08 9.64 16.44
CA VAL A 2 15.14 10.31 15.52
C VAL A 2 13.75 9.79 15.86
N THR A 3 12.77 10.70 15.97
CA THR A 3 11.38 10.35 16.28
C THR A 3 10.56 10.47 14.99
N GLU A 4 9.86 9.40 14.62
CA GLU A 4 9.02 9.33 13.42
C GLU A 4 7.55 9.53 13.81
N VAL A 5 6.86 10.49 13.17
CA VAL A 5 5.44 10.76 13.42
C VAL A 5 4.59 9.90 12.48
N ARG A 6 4.02 8.81 13.01
CA ARG A 6 3.31 7.76 12.26
C ARG A 6 1.80 7.96 12.11
N GLY A 7 1.33 9.21 12.02
CA GLY A 7 -0.07 9.53 11.75
C GLY A 7 -1.08 8.91 12.74
N PHE A 8 -2.26 8.55 12.24
CA PHE A 8 -3.36 7.93 12.99
C PHE A 8 -3.52 6.44 12.66
N THR A 9 -3.63 5.62 13.70
CA THR A 9 -4.16 4.25 13.64
C THR A 9 -5.67 4.26 13.39
N ASP A 10 -6.24 3.15 12.90
CA ASP A 10 -7.67 3.09 12.56
C ASP A 10 -8.63 3.47 13.71
N PRO A 11 -8.40 3.08 14.99
CA PRO A 11 -9.19 3.58 16.12
C PRO A 11 -9.11 5.10 16.29
N GLN A 12 -7.93 5.70 16.10
CA GLN A 12 -7.73 7.15 16.19
C GLN A 12 -8.41 7.91 15.04
N LYS A 13 -8.53 7.29 13.84
CA LYS A 13 -9.33 7.84 12.74
C LYS A 13 -10.79 7.95 13.15
N GLU A 14 -11.37 6.87 13.68
CA GLU A 14 -12.76 6.89 14.15
C GLU A 14 -12.98 7.88 15.30
N GLU A 15 -12.06 7.90 16.28
CA GLU A 15 -12.09 8.83 17.41
C GLU A 15 -12.07 10.29 16.94
N TYR A 16 -11.24 10.62 15.96
CA TYR A 16 -11.21 11.93 15.33
C TYR A 16 -12.56 12.30 14.70
N PHE A 17 -13.16 11.40 13.91
CA PHE A 17 -14.45 11.69 13.26
C PHE A 17 -15.61 11.79 14.25
N ARG A 18 -15.67 10.94 15.29
CA ARG A 18 -16.63 11.09 16.40
C ARG A 18 -16.47 12.42 17.14
N LYS A 19 -15.23 12.88 17.38
CA LYS A 19 -14.97 14.18 18.02
C LYS A 19 -15.25 15.39 17.10
N ARG A 20 -15.23 15.21 15.78
CA ARG A 20 -15.41 16.28 14.78
C ARG A 20 -16.88 16.57 14.44
N PHE A 21 -17.80 15.63 14.65
CA PHE A 21 -19.23 15.81 14.41
C PHE A 21 -20.01 15.66 15.71
N ARG A 22 -20.92 16.61 16.01
CA ARG A 22 -21.70 16.61 17.27
C ARG A 22 -22.87 15.61 17.26
N ASP A 23 -23.19 15.09 16.09
CA ASP A 23 -24.25 14.13 15.82
C ASP A 23 -23.58 12.77 15.57
N GLU A 24 -23.94 11.77 16.37
CA GLU A 24 -23.39 10.41 16.32
C GLU A 24 -23.86 9.62 15.10
N GLU A 25 -25.05 9.92 14.54
CA GLU A 25 -25.49 9.34 13.27
C GLU A 25 -24.67 9.95 12.12
N GLN A 26 -24.48 11.27 12.12
CA GLN A 26 -23.61 11.98 11.19
C GLN A 26 -22.16 11.43 11.24
N ALA A 27 -21.62 11.22 12.45
CA ALA A 27 -20.28 10.68 12.65
C ALA A 27 -20.18 9.22 12.14
N SER A 28 -21.10 8.36 12.57
CA SER A 28 -21.15 6.94 12.18
C SER A 28 -21.32 6.77 10.67
N ARG A 29 -22.17 7.59 10.05
CA ARG A 29 -22.37 7.59 8.59
C ARG A 29 -21.10 8.01 7.85
N ILE A 30 -20.38 9.04 8.30
CA ILE A 30 -19.10 9.44 7.70
C ILE A 30 -18.04 8.35 7.87
N ILE A 31 -17.90 7.76 9.07
CA ILE A 31 -16.95 6.66 9.31
C ILE A 31 -17.25 5.48 8.38
N SER A 32 -18.53 5.15 8.16
CA SER A 32 -18.95 4.12 7.19
C SER A 32 -18.54 4.47 5.76
N HIS A 33 -18.79 5.69 5.28
CA HIS A 33 -18.39 6.13 3.93
C HIS A 33 -16.88 6.18 3.73
N ILE A 34 -16.10 6.48 4.77
CA ILE A 34 -14.64 6.43 4.70
C ILE A 34 -14.17 4.97 4.66
N LYS A 35 -14.82 4.05 5.37
CA LYS A 35 -14.51 2.61 5.32
C LYS A 35 -14.87 1.94 3.98
N THR A 36 -15.89 2.42 3.26
CA THR A 36 -16.21 1.89 1.92
C THR A 36 -15.25 2.37 0.84
N SER A 37 -14.65 3.57 0.96
CA SER A 37 -13.58 4.01 0.06
C SER A 37 -12.19 3.73 0.64
N ARG A 38 -11.58 2.65 0.14
CA ARG A 38 -10.25 2.18 0.53
C ARG A 38 -9.19 3.29 0.51
N SER A 39 -9.12 4.10 -0.56
CA SER A 39 -8.13 5.18 -0.66
C SER A 39 -8.40 6.33 0.32
N LEU A 40 -9.66 6.66 0.62
CA LEU A 40 -10.00 7.61 1.69
C LEU A 40 -9.56 7.08 3.06
N HIS A 41 -9.83 5.80 3.36
CA HIS A 41 -9.44 5.20 4.64
C HIS A 41 -7.92 5.21 4.87
N ILE A 42 -7.14 5.00 3.81
CA ILE A 42 -5.67 5.02 3.88
C ILE A 42 -5.16 6.47 3.91
N MET A 43 -5.71 7.40 3.11
CA MET A 43 -5.37 8.83 3.21
C MET A 43 -5.64 9.38 4.63
N CYS A 44 -6.73 8.97 5.28
CA CYS A 44 -7.01 9.31 6.68
C CYS A 44 -5.99 8.75 7.69
N HIS A 45 -4.91 8.09 7.28
CA HIS A 45 -3.75 7.88 8.14
C HIS A 45 -3.04 9.21 8.47
N ILE A 46 -3.08 10.22 7.59
CA ILE A 46 -2.44 11.52 7.84
C ILE A 46 -3.49 12.51 8.40
N PRO A 47 -3.30 13.10 9.59
CA PRO A 47 -4.34 13.90 10.27
C PRO A 47 -4.91 15.07 9.46
N VAL A 48 -4.10 15.74 8.62
CA VAL A 48 -4.59 16.83 7.75
C VAL A 48 -5.61 16.33 6.71
N PHE A 49 -5.48 15.09 6.25
CA PHE A 49 -6.44 14.48 5.33
C PHE A 49 -7.72 14.04 6.06
N CYS A 50 -7.67 13.68 7.35
CA CYS A 50 -8.90 13.53 8.16
C CYS A 50 -9.67 14.84 8.26
N TRP A 51 -8.96 15.97 8.45
CA TRP A 51 -9.58 17.29 8.52
C TRP A 51 -10.18 17.75 7.19
N ILE A 52 -9.47 17.57 6.08
CA ILE A 52 -9.99 17.86 4.73
C ILE A 52 -11.19 16.95 4.39
N THR A 53 -11.06 15.65 4.63
CA THR A 53 -12.14 14.66 4.37
C THR A 53 -13.37 14.94 5.22
N ALA A 54 -13.19 15.37 6.48
CA ALA A 54 -14.30 15.82 7.32
C ALA A 54 -15.04 17.02 6.69
N GLY A 55 -14.31 18.04 6.22
CA GLY A 55 -14.92 19.19 5.55
C GLY A 55 -15.66 18.83 4.26
N VAL A 56 -15.09 17.94 3.45
CA VAL A 56 -15.70 17.49 2.19
C VAL A 56 -16.96 16.64 2.43
N LEU A 57 -16.92 15.67 3.35
CA LEU A 57 -18.06 14.79 3.66
C LEU A 57 -19.10 15.42 4.60
N GLU A 58 -18.83 16.63 5.12
CA GLU A 58 -19.84 17.47 5.78
C GLU A 58 -20.80 18.11 4.75
N GLU A 59 -20.28 18.55 3.60
CA GLU A 59 -21.05 19.22 2.53
C GLU A 59 -21.62 18.25 1.47
N MET A 60 -20.93 17.14 1.15
CA MET A 60 -21.42 16.16 0.14
C MET A 60 -22.72 15.43 0.53
N LYS A 61 -23.27 15.68 1.72
CA LYS A 61 -24.51 15.07 2.25
C LYS A 61 -25.76 15.30 1.39
N THR A 62 -25.78 16.33 0.56
CA THR A 62 -26.93 16.74 -0.26
C THR A 62 -27.06 15.97 -1.57
N ARG A 63 -26.18 15.01 -1.86
CA ARG A 63 -26.24 14.14 -3.05
C ARG A 63 -26.11 12.67 -2.71
N GLU A 64 -27.25 12.00 -2.58
CA GLU A 64 -27.29 10.54 -2.67
C GLU A 64 -26.72 10.10 -4.03
N GLY A 65 -25.83 9.10 -4.03
CA GLY A 65 -25.20 8.58 -5.26
C GLY A 65 -23.99 9.37 -5.81
N GLY A 66 -23.44 10.34 -5.09
CA GLY A 66 -22.17 10.98 -5.46
C GLY A 66 -20.96 10.06 -5.23
N GLU A 67 -20.11 9.86 -6.24
CA GLU A 67 -18.84 9.14 -6.06
C GLU A 67 -17.91 9.84 -5.04
N LEU A 68 -17.24 9.03 -4.23
CA LEU A 68 -16.23 9.50 -3.27
C LEU A 68 -14.89 9.75 -3.97
N PRO A 69 -14.12 10.79 -3.60
CA PRO A 69 -12.79 11.03 -4.16
C PRO A 69 -11.86 9.82 -4.01
N LYS A 70 -11.24 9.41 -5.11
CA LYS A 70 -10.32 8.26 -5.20
C LYS A 70 -8.87 8.72 -5.07
N THR A 71 -8.50 9.80 -5.78
CA THR A 71 -7.14 10.38 -5.76
C THR A 71 -6.99 11.55 -4.78
N LEU A 72 -5.75 11.95 -4.48
CA LEU A 72 -5.48 13.11 -3.63
C LEU A 72 -5.90 14.41 -4.34
N THR A 73 -5.71 14.48 -5.66
CA THR A 73 -6.11 15.64 -6.46
C THR A 73 -7.63 15.83 -6.49
N GLU A 74 -8.41 14.76 -6.64
CA GLU A 74 -9.88 14.81 -6.51
C GLU A 74 -10.30 15.36 -5.13
N MET A 75 -9.69 14.86 -4.04
CA MET A 75 -10.00 15.33 -2.69
C MET A 75 -9.77 16.85 -2.54
N TYR A 76 -8.69 17.39 -3.11
CA TYR A 76 -8.38 18.82 -3.05
C TYR A 76 -9.26 19.67 -3.96
N ILE A 77 -9.69 19.14 -5.11
CA ILE A 77 -10.70 19.79 -5.96
C ILE A 77 -12.05 19.85 -5.24
N HIS A 78 -12.50 18.74 -4.65
CA HIS A 78 -13.72 18.70 -3.84
C HIS A 78 -13.63 19.67 -2.66
N PHE A 79 -12.50 19.72 -1.95
CA PHE A 79 -12.26 20.68 -0.89
C PHE A 79 -12.42 22.13 -1.37
N LEU A 80 -11.76 22.51 -2.46
CA LEU A 80 -11.88 23.87 -3.03
C LEU A 80 -13.31 24.23 -3.43
N VAL A 81 -14.02 23.29 -4.08
CA VAL A 81 -15.43 23.43 -4.47
C VAL A 81 -16.33 23.65 -3.25
N VAL A 82 -16.13 22.86 -2.19
CA VAL A 82 -16.86 22.96 -0.92
C VAL A 82 -16.59 24.29 -0.23
N GLN A 83 -15.33 24.69 -0.03
CA GLN A 83 -15.00 25.97 0.62
C GLN A 83 -15.59 27.16 -0.17
N SER A 84 -15.58 27.09 -1.50
CA SER A 84 -16.15 28.14 -2.37
C SER A 84 -17.67 28.26 -2.27
N LYS A 85 -18.39 27.16 -2.05
CA LYS A 85 -19.82 27.18 -1.71
C LYS A 85 -20.07 27.75 -0.32
N VAL A 86 -19.34 27.26 0.68
CA VAL A 86 -19.47 27.66 2.09
C VAL A 86 -19.25 29.16 2.24
N LYS A 87 -18.27 29.72 1.51
CA LYS A 87 -18.11 31.16 1.32
C LYS A 87 -19.41 31.83 0.87
N LYS A 88 -19.94 31.37 -0.26
CA LYS A 88 -21.06 32.02 -0.96
C LYS A 88 -22.35 32.05 -0.13
N VAL A 89 -22.69 30.92 0.49
CA VAL A 89 -23.92 30.79 1.28
C VAL A 89 -23.81 31.55 2.62
N LYS A 90 -22.65 31.51 3.29
CA LYS A 90 -22.50 32.10 4.63
C LYS A 90 -22.13 33.59 4.65
N TYR A 91 -21.53 34.11 3.58
CA TYR A 91 -20.97 35.47 3.58
C TYR A 91 -21.37 36.33 2.38
N ASP A 92 -21.54 35.75 1.19
CA ASP A 92 -22.00 36.51 0.00
C ASP A 92 -23.54 36.56 -0.11
N GLY A 93 -24.27 35.87 0.77
CA GLY A 93 -25.74 35.84 0.81
C GLY A 93 -26.41 35.08 -0.36
N GLY A 94 -25.65 34.29 -1.13
CA GLY A 94 -26.16 33.56 -2.29
C GLY A 94 -26.89 32.26 -1.93
N ALA A 95 -27.76 31.80 -2.83
CA ALA A 95 -28.49 30.55 -2.68
C ALA A 95 -27.64 29.33 -3.13
N GLU A 96 -27.94 28.15 -2.59
CA GLU A 96 -27.28 26.89 -2.98
C GLU A 96 -27.48 26.53 -4.47
N THR A 97 -28.53 27.08 -5.09
CA THR A 97 -28.86 26.92 -6.51
C THR A 97 -27.99 27.75 -7.46
N ASP A 98 -27.28 28.75 -6.95
CA ASP A 98 -26.57 29.74 -7.78
C ASP A 98 -25.26 29.17 -8.37
N PRO A 99 -24.80 29.62 -9.55
CA PRO A 99 -23.60 29.10 -10.21
C PRO A 99 -22.35 29.03 -9.31
N GLN A 100 -21.70 27.86 -9.28
CA GLN A 100 -20.56 27.51 -8.41
C GLN A 100 -19.43 28.57 -8.37
N TRP A 101 -19.18 29.26 -9.49
CA TRP A 101 -18.06 30.19 -9.64
C TRP A 101 -18.54 31.59 -10.06
N SER A 102 -18.74 32.50 -9.09
CA SER A 102 -18.96 33.92 -9.36
C SER A 102 -17.70 34.59 -9.94
N PRO A 103 -17.78 35.72 -10.67
CA PRO A 103 -16.60 36.41 -11.21
C PRO A 103 -15.57 36.79 -10.13
N GLU A 104 -16.05 37.22 -8.97
CA GLU A 104 -15.26 37.63 -7.81
C GLU A 104 -14.53 36.42 -7.22
N SER A 105 -15.23 35.29 -7.10
CA SER A 105 -14.68 34.04 -6.60
C SER A 105 -13.63 33.44 -7.55
N ARG A 106 -13.81 33.58 -8.88
CA ARG A 106 -12.78 33.19 -9.87
C ARG A 106 -11.53 34.03 -9.72
N LYS A 107 -11.67 35.36 -9.73
CA LYS A 107 -10.55 36.30 -9.52
C LYS A 107 -9.80 36.04 -8.21
N MET A 108 -10.52 35.65 -7.17
CA MET A 108 -9.97 35.28 -5.86
C MET A 108 -9.11 34.01 -5.93
N ILE A 109 -9.61 32.93 -6.56
CA ILE A 109 -8.83 31.71 -6.77
C ILE A 109 -7.63 31.94 -7.71
N GLU A 110 -7.77 32.77 -8.74
CA GLU A 110 -6.66 33.17 -9.62
C GLU A 110 -5.55 33.92 -8.85
N SER A 111 -5.93 34.84 -7.96
CA SER A 111 -4.99 35.65 -7.14
C SER A 111 -4.32 34.82 -6.04
N LEU A 112 -5.08 33.98 -5.33
CA LEU A 112 -4.54 33.05 -4.33
C LEU A 112 -3.64 31.99 -4.97
N GLY A 113 -3.99 31.52 -6.17
CA GLY A 113 -3.17 30.59 -6.95
C GLY A 113 -1.86 31.22 -7.42
N LYS A 114 -1.88 32.48 -7.89
CA LYS A 114 -0.65 33.24 -8.22
C LYS A 114 0.25 33.35 -6.99
N LEU A 115 -0.29 33.81 -5.86
CA LEU A 115 0.42 33.91 -4.59
C LEU A 115 1.04 32.58 -4.18
N ALA A 116 0.26 31.50 -4.24
CA ALA A 116 0.73 30.17 -3.88
C ALA A 116 1.90 29.70 -4.78
N PHE A 117 1.81 29.95 -6.09
CA PHE A 117 2.88 29.63 -7.04
C PHE A 117 4.13 30.49 -6.81
N ASP A 118 3.99 31.80 -6.73
CA ASP A 118 5.11 32.73 -6.54
C ASP A 118 5.86 32.46 -5.23
N GLN A 119 5.15 32.21 -4.13
CA GLN A 119 5.78 31.85 -2.85
C GLN A 119 6.37 30.44 -2.86
N LEU A 120 5.77 29.47 -3.56
CA LEU A 120 6.36 28.14 -3.74
C LEU A 120 7.68 28.22 -4.55
N GLN A 121 7.76 29.08 -5.56
CA GLN A 121 9.02 29.34 -6.29
C GLN A 121 10.06 30.09 -5.45
N LYS A 122 9.63 30.99 -4.55
CA LYS A 122 10.51 31.66 -3.56
C LYS A 122 10.97 30.70 -2.43
N GLY A 123 10.30 29.55 -2.23
CA GLY A 123 10.54 28.63 -1.11
C GLY A 123 9.90 29.07 0.21
N ASN A 124 8.95 30.01 0.16
CA ASN A 124 8.34 30.67 1.31
C ASN A 124 7.06 29.95 1.79
N LEU A 125 6.96 29.74 3.10
CA LEU A 125 5.74 29.28 3.79
C LEU A 125 4.96 30.44 4.44
N ILE A 126 5.66 31.53 4.74
CA ILE A 126 5.14 32.75 5.36
C ILE A 126 5.49 33.92 4.43
N PHE A 127 4.54 34.82 4.23
CA PHE A 127 4.64 35.96 3.31
C PHE A 127 3.92 37.18 3.89
N TYR A 128 4.19 38.35 3.33
CA TYR A 128 3.81 39.65 3.91
C TYR A 128 2.74 40.37 3.08
N GLU A 129 2.25 41.49 3.61
CA GLU A 129 1.34 42.42 2.93
C GLU A 129 1.82 42.82 1.52
N SER A 130 3.13 43.00 1.34
CA SER A 130 3.75 43.25 0.03
C SER A 130 3.48 42.14 -0.98
N ASP A 131 3.61 40.88 -0.59
CA ASP A 131 3.38 39.73 -1.47
C ASP A 131 1.90 39.58 -1.86
N LEU A 132 0.98 39.96 -0.96
CA LEU A 132 -0.45 40.00 -1.24
C LEU A 132 -0.78 41.06 -2.30
N THR A 133 -0.22 42.26 -2.17
CA THR A 133 -0.43 43.34 -3.15
C THR A 133 0.22 43.04 -4.51
N GLU A 134 1.40 42.39 -4.55
CA GLU A 134 2.02 41.83 -5.77
C GLU A 134 1.11 40.79 -6.47
N CYS A 135 0.20 40.16 -5.74
CA CYS A 135 -0.79 39.21 -6.26
C CYS A 135 -2.19 39.80 -6.48
N GLY A 136 -2.36 41.12 -6.31
CA GLY A 136 -3.62 41.82 -6.55
C GLY A 136 -4.66 41.70 -5.43
N ILE A 137 -4.24 41.32 -4.22
CA ILE A 137 -5.10 41.13 -3.04
C ILE A 137 -5.00 42.36 -2.12
N ASP A 138 -6.10 43.10 -1.92
CA ASP A 138 -6.25 44.14 -0.88
C ASP A 138 -6.17 43.47 0.51
N ILE A 139 -5.47 44.07 1.48
CA ILE A 139 -5.36 43.58 2.86
C ILE A 139 -6.72 43.33 3.51
N ARG A 140 -7.72 44.18 3.22
CA ARG A 140 -9.10 44.00 3.69
C ARG A 140 -9.74 42.78 3.05
N ALA A 141 -9.46 42.54 1.77
CA ALA A 141 -9.86 41.31 1.09
C ALA A 141 -9.12 40.10 1.69
N ALA A 142 -7.81 40.16 1.94
CA ALA A 142 -7.06 39.10 2.61
C ALA A 142 -7.55 38.80 4.04
N SER A 143 -7.93 39.82 4.80
CA SER A 143 -8.54 39.67 6.14
C SER A 143 -9.89 38.94 6.02
N VAL A 144 -10.72 39.31 5.03
CA VAL A 144 -11.95 38.58 4.70
C VAL A 144 -11.65 37.16 4.22
N TYR A 145 -10.60 36.93 3.42
CA TYR A 145 -10.22 35.59 2.96
C TYR A 145 -9.73 34.74 4.14
N SER A 146 -9.02 35.30 5.12
CA SER A 146 -8.64 34.59 6.35
C SER A 146 -9.84 34.23 7.23
N GLY A 147 -10.95 34.96 7.18
CA GLY A 147 -12.19 34.63 7.91
C GLY A 147 -13.10 33.66 7.16
N VAL A 148 -13.30 33.92 5.86
CA VAL A 148 -14.19 33.20 4.96
C VAL A 148 -13.58 31.87 4.50
N PHE A 149 -12.28 31.87 4.22
CA PHE A 149 -11.44 30.70 3.98
C PHE A 149 -10.40 30.53 5.11
N THR A 150 -10.85 30.55 6.38
CA THR A 150 -10.05 30.08 7.55
C THR A 150 -9.39 28.71 7.34
N GLN A 151 -9.94 27.91 6.42
CA GLN A 151 -9.48 26.59 6.04
C GLN A 151 -8.56 26.58 4.79
N ILE A 152 -8.09 27.74 4.32
CA ILE A 152 -7.06 27.85 3.27
C ILE A 152 -5.96 28.81 3.70
N PHE A 153 -6.31 29.91 4.37
CA PHE A 153 -5.45 31.07 4.58
C PHE A 153 -5.54 31.55 6.03
N ARG A 154 -4.41 31.96 6.62
CA ARG A 154 -4.33 32.50 7.98
C ARG A 154 -3.59 33.84 7.99
N GLU A 155 -4.17 34.80 8.72
CA GLU A 155 -3.47 35.94 9.29
C GLU A 155 -2.97 35.58 10.69
N GLU A 156 -1.68 35.74 10.94
CA GLU A 156 -1.07 35.60 12.27
C GLU A 156 -0.29 36.88 12.62
N ARG A 157 -0.09 37.15 13.92
CA ARG A 157 0.63 38.34 14.39
C ARG A 157 2.10 37.99 14.61
N GLY A 158 2.98 38.60 13.82
CA GLY A 158 4.43 38.42 13.96
C GLY A 158 4.98 38.98 15.27
N LEU A 159 6.19 38.56 15.63
CA LEU A 159 6.88 38.96 16.87
C LEU A 159 7.05 40.48 17.03
N TYR A 160 7.03 41.23 15.92
CA TYR A 160 7.18 42.70 15.87
C TYR A 160 5.85 43.43 15.62
N GLN A 161 4.70 42.78 15.83
CA GLN A 161 3.34 43.24 15.54
C GLN A 161 2.94 43.32 14.05
N ASP A 162 3.88 43.15 13.13
CA ASP A 162 3.58 43.01 11.69
C ASP A 162 2.59 41.87 11.42
N LYS A 163 1.65 42.10 10.48
CA LYS A 163 0.78 41.04 9.97
C LYS A 163 1.60 40.11 9.08
N VAL A 164 1.62 38.82 9.42
CA VAL A 164 2.18 37.76 8.59
C VAL A 164 1.08 36.83 8.13
N PHE A 165 1.25 36.26 6.94
CA PHE A 165 0.25 35.41 6.32
C PHE A 165 0.85 34.09 5.87
N CYS A 166 0.07 33.02 5.96
CA CYS A 166 0.44 31.70 5.48
C CYS A 166 -0.79 30.96 4.93
N PHE A 167 -0.54 29.90 4.14
CA PHE A 167 -1.58 28.91 3.87
C PHE A 167 -1.71 27.97 5.07
N VAL A 168 -2.93 27.47 5.32
CA VAL A 168 -3.24 26.60 6.47
C VAL A 168 -2.37 25.34 6.55
N HIS A 169 -1.87 24.88 5.39
CA HIS A 169 -0.93 23.77 5.25
C HIS A 169 -0.23 23.85 3.88
N LEU A 170 1.03 23.41 3.79
CA LEU A 170 1.83 23.48 2.55
C LEU A 170 1.17 22.79 1.35
N SER A 171 0.51 21.65 1.55
CA SER A 171 -0.22 20.96 0.47
C SER A 171 -1.33 21.81 -0.17
N VAL A 172 -1.93 22.76 0.56
CA VAL A 172 -2.94 23.68 0.03
C VAL A 172 -2.27 24.76 -0.84
N GLN A 173 -1.07 25.22 -0.46
CA GLN A 173 -0.23 26.08 -1.29
C GLN A 173 0.21 25.35 -2.57
N GLU A 174 0.72 24.12 -2.47
CA GLU A 174 1.13 23.33 -3.64
C GLU A 174 -0.05 23.03 -4.59
N PHE A 175 -1.23 22.71 -4.06
CA PHE A 175 -2.44 22.52 -4.86
C PHE A 175 -2.87 23.80 -5.58
N LEU A 176 -2.93 24.94 -4.88
CA LEU A 176 -3.31 26.21 -5.49
C LEU A 176 -2.27 26.70 -6.51
N ALA A 177 -0.98 26.42 -6.29
CA ALA A 177 0.08 26.65 -7.26
C ALA A 177 -0.08 25.78 -8.52
N ALA A 178 -0.36 24.49 -8.36
CA ALA A 178 -0.61 23.57 -9.47
C ALA A 178 -1.86 23.98 -10.27
N LEU A 179 -2.95 24.34 -9.58
CA LEU A 179 -4.17 24.87 -10.18
C LEU A 179 -3.91 26.18 -10.95
N HIS A 180 -3.10 27.10 -10.40
CA HIS A 180 -2.72 28.33 -11.08
C HIS A 180 -1.98 28.07 -12.39
N VAL A 181 -1.00 27.16 -12.38
CA VAL A 181 -0.24 26.77 -13.58
C VAL A 181 -1.15 26.14 -14.63
N HIS A 182 -2.04 25.23 -14.23
CA HIS A 182 -3.00 24.58 -15.11
C HIS A 182 -4.00 25.59 -15.72
N LEU A 183 -4.68 26.40 -14.89
CA LEU A 183 -5.64 27.41 -15.34
C LEU A 183 -4.98 28.46 -16.25
N THR A 184 -3.79 28.94 -15.88
CA THR A 184 -3.05 29.95 -16.68
C THR A 184 -2.73 29.41 -18.07
N PHE A 185 -2.27 28.15 -18.16
CA PHE A 185 -1.95 27.53 -19.44
C PHE A 185 -3.18 27.39 -20.34
N PHE A 186 -4.30 26.85 -19.85
CA PHE A 186 -5.48 26.59 -20.70
C PHE A 186 -6.31 27.84 -21.01
N ASN A 187 -6.43 28.78 -20.07
CA ASN A 187 -7.16 30.04 -20.28
C ASN A 187 -6.34 31.03 -21.15
N SER A 188 -5.03 31.17 -20.93
CA SER A 188 -4.20 32.20 -21.60
C SER A 188 -3.19 31.70 -22.62
N GLY A 189 -2.76 30.44 -22.54
CA GLY A 189 -1.65 29.89 -23.33
C GLY A 189 -0.24 30.17 -22.76
N VAL A 190 -0.13 30.81 -21.59
CA VAL A 190 1.16 31.09 -20.94
C VAL A 190 1.68 29.87 -20.20
N HIS A 191 2.92 29.47 -20.50
CA HIS A 191 3.61 28.34 -19.90
C HIS A 191 4.52 28.81 -18.75
N LEU A 192 4.00 28.80 -17.51
CA LEU A 192 4.71 29.32 -16.33
C LEU A 192 5.93 28.50 -15.88
N LEU A 193 6.16 27.31 -16.45
CA LEU A 193 7.23 26.40 -16.02
C LEU A 193 8.52 26.45 -16.88
N SER A 194 8.53 27.18 -17.99
CA SER A 194 9.74 27.33 -18.82
C SER A 194 10.76 28.23 -18.12
N GLY A 195 12.03 27.80 -18.11
CA GLY A 195 13.13 28.56 -17.51
C GLY A 195 13.46 29.90 -18.20
N GLU A 196 12.83 30.20 -19.32
CA GLU A 196 12.92 31.50 -19.99
C GLU A 196 11.81 32.46 -19.52
N GLN A 197 12.16 33.41 -18.64
CA GLN A 197 11.47 34.70 -18.65
C GLN A 197 11.86 35.46 -19.93
N THR A 198 11.28 35.09 -21.07
CA THR A 198 11.42 35.87 -22.29
C THR A 198 10.70 37.21 -22.11
N THR A 199 11.44 38.26 -21.76
CA THR A 199 11.01 39.67 -21.80
C THR A 199 10.84 40.17 -23.25
N SER A 200 10.30 39.30 -24.11
CA SER A 200 10.08 39.48 -25.54
C SER A 200 8.65 39.95 -25.78
N ARG A 201 8.44 41.26 -25.75
CA ARG A 201 7.13 41.92 -26.00
C ARG A 201 6.64 41.79 -27.46
N ARG A 202 7.14 40.81 -28.23
CA ARG A 202 7.18 40.81 -29.70
C ARG A 202 6.58 39.59 -30.41
N SER A 203 6.29 38.48 -29.72
CA SER A 203 5.68 37.27 -30.29
C SER A 203 4.14 37.32 -30.42
N LYS A 204 3.58 38.47 -30.79
CA LYS A 204 2.12 38.64 -31.04
C LYS A 204 1.65 38.19 -32.44
N ARG A 205 2.51 37.51 -33.21
CA ARG A 205 2.18 36.79 -34.45
C ARG A 205 2.71 35.36 -34.34
N PHE A 206 2.03 34.43 -35.01
CA PHE A 206 2.17 32.97 -34.88
C PHE A 206 1.75 32.42 -33.51
N LYS A 207 0.43 32.27 -33.32
CA LYS A 207 -0.11 31.31 -32.33
C LYS A 207 0.14 29.88 -32.82
N VAL A 208 1.33 29.35 -32.54
CA VAL A 208 1.46 27.91 -32.36
C VAL A 208 0.69 27.59 -31.08
N ASN A 209 -0.28 26.65 -31.12
CA ASN A 209 -0.91 26.19 -29.88
C ASN A 209 0.17 25.51 -29.02
N PRO A 210 0.41 25.98 -27.79
CA PRO A 210 1.41 25.33 -26.93
C PRO A 210 0.90 23.93 -26.59
N GLU A 211 1.68 22.91 -26.93
CA GLU A 211 1.32 21.50 -26.74
C GLU A 211 1.19 21.20 -25.23
N PRO A 212 0.01 20.77 -24.73
CA PRO A 212 -0.18 20.47 -23.30
C PRO A 212 0.83 19.46 -22.74
N LYS A 213 1.26 18.51 -23.57
CA LYS A 213 2.37 17.59 -23.32
C LYS A 213 3.62 18.29 -22.76
N ARG A 214 4.04 19.41 -23.35
CA ARG A 214 5.26 20.12 -22.94
C ARG A 214 5.16 20.70 -21.53
N LEU A 215 3.96 21.13 -21.11
CA LEU A 215 3.74 21.60 -19.73
C LEU A 215 4.03 20.49 -18.72
N TYR A 216 3.40 19.33 -18.91
CA TYR A 216 3.53 18.22 -17.97
C TYR A 216 4.92 17.57 -18.01
N GLN A 217 5.53 17.42 -19.19
CA GLN A 217 6.92 16.98 -19.32
C GLN A 217 7.90 17.96 -18.65
N SER A 218 7.72 19.27 -18.84
CA SER A 218 8.53 20.30 -18.18
C SER A 218 8.32 20.33 -16.66
N ALA A 219 7.13 19.98 -16.16
CA ALA A 219 6.85 19.85 -14.74
C ALA A 219 7.60 18.65 -14.13
N VAL A 220 7.50 17.47 -14.77
CA VAL A 220 8.24 16.25 -14.38
C VAL A 220 9.75 16.53 -14.32
N ASP A 221 10.31 17.18 -15.35
CA ASP A 221 11.73 17.53 -15.36
C ASP A 221 12.14 18.57 -14.31
N LYS A 222 11.24 19.48 -13.93
CA LYS A 222 11.52 20.49 -12.90
C LYS A 222 11.47 19.88 -11.49
N ALA A 223 10.53 18.98 -11.22
CA ALA A 223 10.47 18.23 -9.97
C ALA A 223 11.67 17.28 -9.81
N LEU A 224 12.03 16.51 -10.86
CA LEU A 224 13.19 15.62 -10.82
C LEU A 224 14.53 16.35 -10.62
N LYS A 225 14.62 17.63 -11.01
CA LYS A 225 15.76 18.52 -10.73
C LYS A 225 15.71 19.17 -9.34
N SER A 226 14.62 19.05 -8.60
CA SER A 226 14.52 19.52 -7.22
C SER A 226 15.51 18.77 -6.32
N PRO A 227 16.25 19.47 -5.44
CA PRO A 227 17.21 18.84 -4.53
C PRO A 227 16.56 18.23 -3.29
N ASN A 228 15.33 18.64 -2.96
CA ASN A 228 14.65 18.35 -1.69
C ASN A 228 13.15 17.98 -1.85
N GLY A 229 12.69 17.67 -3.07
CA GLY A 229 11.31 17.25 -3.33
C GLY A 229 10.23 18.33 -3.18
N HIS A 230 10.57 19.61 -3.00
CA HIS A 230 9.58 20.70 -2.76
C HIS A 230 8.59 20.99 -3.91
N LEU A 231 8.64 20.22 -5.00
CA LEU A 231 7.72 20.30 -6.14
C LEU A 231 7.01 18.95 -6.40
N ASP A 232 7.20 17.96 -5.53
CA ASP A 232 6.72 16.60 -5.75
C ASP A 232 5.20 16.51 -5.60
N LEU A 233 4.64 17.11 -4.55
CA LEU A 233 3.19 17.16 -4.34
C LEU A 233 2.52 18.19 -5.28
N PHE A 234 3.18 19.32 -5.57
CA PHE A 234 2.81 20.20 -6.69
C PHE A 234 2.69 19.44 -8.03
N LEU A 235 3.66 18.58 -8.37
CA LEU A 235 3.65 17.80 -9.60
C LEU A 235 2.47 16.82 -9.63
N ARG A 236 2.26 16.10 -8.53
CA ARG A 236 1.10 15.20 -8.35
C ARG A 236 -0.21 15.91 -8.64
N PHE A 237 -0.44 17.07 -8.02
CA PHE A 237 -1.65 17.87 -8.27
C PHE A 237 -1.75 18.36 -9.72
N LEU A 238 -0.65 18.84 -10.31
CA LEU A 238 -0.66 19.34 -11.69
C LEU A 238 -0.98 18.24 -12.72
N LEU A 239 -0.56 16.99 -12.44
CA LEU A 239 -0.87 15.82 -13.26
C LEU A 239 -2.28 15.30 -13.01
N GLY A 240 -2.75 15.23 -11.76
CA GLY A 240 -4.15 14.88 -11.49
C GLY A 240 -5.14 15.87 -12.11
N LEU A 241 -4.78 17.16 -12.20
CA LEU A 241 -5.55 18.19 -12.92
C LEU A 241 -5.57 17.96 -14.45
N SER A 242 -4.66 17.17 -15.02
CA SER A 242 -4.66 16.85 -16.45
C SER A 242 -5.77 15.87 -16.87
N LEU A 243 -6.44 15.22 -15.91
CA LEU A 243 -7.59 14.34 -16.16
C LEU A 243 -8.88 15.14 -16.48
N GLU A 244 -9.64 14.67 -17.46
CA GLU A 244 -10.89 15.31 -17.91
C GLU A 244 -12.01 15.23 -16.85
N THR A 245 -12.02 14.16 -16.04
CA THR A 245 -12.88 14.02 -14.85
C THR A 245 -12.66 15.18 -13.87
N ASN A 246 -11.40 15.48 -13.57
CA ASN A 246 -10.99 16.53 -12.64
C ASN A 246 -11.23 17.94 -13.22
N GLN A 247 -11.03 18.13 -14.52
CA GLN A 247 -11.42 19.36 -15.23
C GLN A 247 -12.95 19.58 -15.21
N THR A 248 -13.74 18.50 -15.24
CA THR A 248 -15.22 18.56 -15.17
C THR A 248 -15.70 19.02 -13.79
N LEU A 249 -15.04 18.63 -12.69
CA LEU A 249 -15.30 19.14 -11.35
C LEU A 249 -14.99 20.65 -11.21
N LEU A 250 -14.01 21.15 -11.97
CA LEU A 250 -13.59 22.57 -12.00
C LEU A 250 -14.32 23.41 -13.08
N ARG A 251 -15.38 22.88 -13.69
CA ARG A 251 -16.13 23.53 -14.78
C ARG A 251 -16.62 24.92 -14.37
N GLY A 252 -16.14 25.95 -15.07
CA GLY A 252 -16.43 27.37 -14.81
C GLY A 252 -15.20 28.19 -14.37
N LEU A 253 -14.15 27.56 -13.84
CA LEU A 253 -12.79 28.14 -13.77
C LEU A 253 -12.04 27.96 -15.09
N LEU A 254 -12.22 26.79 -15.72
CA LEU A 254 -11.70 26.49 -17.05
C LEU A 254 -12.60 27.07 -18.15
N THR A 255 -12.00 27.79 -19.10
CA THR A 255 -12.67 28.29 -20.31
C THR A 255 -12.62 27.30 -21.49
N LYS A 256 -11.81 26.25 -21.38
CA LYS A 256 -11.66 25.17 -22.38
C LYS A 256 -11.36 23.85 -21.67
N THR A 257 -11.99 22.76 -22.09
CA THR A 257 -11.49 21.41 -21.84
C THR A 257 -10.29 21.19 -22.76
N GLY A 258 -9.09 21.09 -22.20
CA GLY A 258 -7.85 21.31 -22.96
C GLY A 258 -6.85 20.16 -22.95
N SER A 259 -6.94 19.22 -22.00
CA SER A 259 -6.10 18.03 -21.97
C SER A 259 -6.81 16.87 -22.66
N SER A 260 -6.25 16.35 -23.74
CA SER A 260 -6.76 15.14 -24.40
C SER A 260 -6.28 13.88 -23.66
N SER A 261 -7.04 12.78 -23.73
CA SER A 261 -6.58 11.48 -23.22
C SER A 261 -5.20 11.09 -23.78
N GLN A 262 -4.97 11.36 -25.07
CA GLN A 262 -3.68 11.24 -25.75
C GLN A 262 -2.53 11.99 -25.03
N THR A 263 -2.77 13.23 -24.57
CA THR A 263 -1.78 14.01 -23.80
C THR A 263 -1.37 13.28 -22.52
N ASN A 264 -2.36 12.72 -21.82
CA ASN A 264 -2.14 12.02 -20.55
C ASN A 264 -1.38 10.72 -20.79
N GLN A 265 -1.73 9.93 -21.81
CA GLN A 265 -1.00 8.73 -22.22
C GLN A 265 0.47 9.01 -22.58
N GLU A 266 0.73 10.07 -23.34
CA GLU A 266 2.11 10.48 -23.69
C GLU A 266 2.90 10.99 -22.47
N THR A 267 2.21 11.56 -21.48
CA THR A 267 2.81 12.00 -20.20
C THR A 267 3.12 10.81 -19.29
N VAL A 268 2.20 9.85 -19.19
CA VAL A 268 2.38 8.55 -18.53
C VAL A 268 3.58 7.80 -19.10
N GLN A 269 3.70 7.71 -20.42
CA GLN A 269 4.84 7.08 -21.08
C GLN A 269 6.16 7.79 -20.76
N TYR A 270 6.15 9.13 -20.75
CA TYR A 270 7.32 9.92 -20.34
C TYR A 270 7.73 9.68 -18.89
N ILE A 271 6.78 9.49 -17.97
CA ILE A 271 7.06 9.17 -16.56
C ILE A 271 7.69 7.78 -16.44
N LYS A 272 7.17 6.77 -17.15
CA LYS A 272 7.77 5.42 -17.22
C LYS A 272 9.19 5.45 -17.79
N GLU A 273 9.42 6.27 -18.82
CA GLU A 273 10.76 6.54 -19.35
C GLU A 273 11.71 7.27 -18.39
N LYS A 274 11.23 7.93 -17.33
CA LYS A 274 12.08 8.57 -16.31
C LYS A 274 12.39 7.62 -15.16
N ILE A 275 11.43 6.80 -14.75
CA ILE A 275 11.64 5.68 -13.80
C ILE A 275 12.76 4.77 -14.32
N ASN A 276 12.66 4.35 -15.59
CA ASN A 276 13.65 3.49 -16.25
C ASN A 276 15.04 4.12 -16.48
N LYS A 277 15.28 5.37 -16.03
CA LYS A 277 16.58 6.05 -16.10
C LYS A 277 17.34 6.06 -14.75
N ASN A 278 16.95 5.16 -13.83
CA ASN A 278 17.59 4.94 -12.53
C ASN A 278 17.69 6.23 -11.69
N VAL A 279 16.54 6.86 -11.44
CA VAL A 279 16.43 7.99 -10.50
C VAL A 279 16.34 7.49 -9.05
N SER A 280 16.71 8.32 -8.08
CA SER A 280 16.78 7.91 -6.67
C SER A 280 15.43 7.39 -6.13
N PRO A 281 15.42 6.53 -5.09
CA PRO A 281 14.19 5.88 -4.62
C PRO A 281 13.05 6.83 -4.26
N GLU A 282 13.35 8.02 -3.70
CA GLU A 282 12.37 9.07 -3.41
C GLU A 282 11.69 9.56 -4.69
N LYS A 283 12.49 9.77 -5.75
CA LYS A 283 12.02 10.29 -7.05
C LYS A 283 11.23 9.23 -7.80
N SER A 284 11.65 7.97 -7.75
CA SER A 284 10.88 6.84 -8.28
C SER A 284 9.52 6.73 -7.59
N ILE A 285 9.47 6.82 -6.26
CA ILE A 285 8.22 6.78 -5.48
C ILE A 285 7.32 7.98 -5.76
N ASN A 286 7.85 9.19 -5.93
CA ASN A 286 7.05 10.32 -6.39
C ASN A 286 6.49 10.08 -7.80
N LEU A 287 7.28 9.53 -8.73
CA LEU A 287 6.78 9.20 -10.07
C LEU A 287 5.71 8.10 -10.06
N PHE A 288 5.77 7.13 -9.14
CA PHE A 288 4.67 6.17 -8.92
C PHE A 288 3.41 6.86 -8.38
N HIS A 289 3.54 7.79 -7.43
CA HIS A 289 2.41 8.62 -7.01
C HIS A 289 1.83 9.46 -8.18
N CYS A 290 2.68 9.99 -9.06
CA CYS A 290 2.24 10.73 -10.25
C CYS A 290 1.44 9.85 -11.23
N LEU A 291 1.86 8.60 -11.44
CA LEU A 291 1.09 7.60 -12.20
C LEU A 291 -0.26 7.26 -11.51
N ASN A 292 -0.31 7.27 -10.18
CA ASN A 292 -1.54 7.07 -9.41
C ASN A 292 -2.53 8.24 -9.55
N GLU A 293 -2.07 9.50 -9.48
CA GLU A 293 -2.95 10.67 -9.74
C GLU A 293 -3.44 10.72 -11.21
N LEU A 294 -2.70 10.10 -12.14
CA LEU A 294 -3.10 9.93 -13.54
C LEU A 294 -3.99 8.70 -13.80
N ASN A 295 -4.26 7.88 -12.78
CA ASN A 295 -4.98 6.61 -12.86
C ASN A 295 -4.39 5.64 -13.92
N ASP A 296 -3.06 5.51 -13.99
CA ASP A 296 -2.40 4.56 -14.88
C ASP A 296 -2.64 3.10 -14.46
N VAL A 297 -3.30 2.34 -15.33
CA VAL A 297 -3.71 0.94 -15.07
C VAL A 297 -2.54 -0.06 -14.97
N SER A 298 -1.32 0.34 -15.33
CA SER A 298 -0.11 -0.49 -15.22
C SER A 298 0.82 -0.06 -14.07
N LEU A 299 0.34 0.79 -13.17
CA LEU A 299 1.11 1.29 -12.02
C LEU A 299 1.71 0.15 -11.18
N VAL A 300 0.92 -0.88 -10.89
CA VAL A 300 1.37 -2.03 -10.09
C VAL A 300 2.42 -2.84 -10.86
N GLU A 301 2.22 -3.07 -12.17
CA GLU A 301 3.22 -3.72 -13.04
C GLU A 301 4.55 -2.95 -13.07
N VAL A 302 4.50 -1.62 -13.13
CA VAL A 302 5.69 -0.75 -13.12
C VAL A 302 6.42 -0.80 -11.76
N ILE A 303 5.70 -0.85 -10.64
CA ILE A 303 6.30 -1.02 -9.31
C ILE A 303 6.93 -2.42 -9.18
N GLN A 304 6.22 -3.46 -9.60
CA GLN A 304 6.71 -4.84 -9.64
C GLN A 304 7.97 -4.97 -10.50
N GLN A 305 7.97 -4.41 -11.71
CA GLN A 305 9.14 -4.39 -12.60
C GLN A 305 10.30 -3.64 -11.95
N SER A 306 10.05 -2.50 -11.29
CA SER A 306 11.11 -1.70 -10.65
C SER A 306 11.80 -2.47 -9.52
N LEU A 307 11.03 -3.15 -8.66
CA LEU A 307 11.56 -3.97 -7.56
C LEU A 307 12.23 -5.27 -8.05
N SER A 308 11.60 -6.00 -8.98
CA SER A 308 12.11 -7.29 -9.47
C SER A 308 13.30 -7.18 -10.43
N SER A 309 13.53 -6.01 -11.04
CA SER A 309 14.73 -5.73 -11.86
C SER A 309 15.90 -5.12 -11.08
N GLY A 310 15.70 -4.76 -9.81
CA GLY A 310 16.70 -4.05 -9.00
C GLY A 310 16.86 -2.56 -9.35
N LEU A 311 16.02 -1.99 -10.24
CA LEU A 311 15.94 -0.53 -10.45
C LEU A 311 15.52 0.22 -9.18
N LEU A 312 14.83 -0.47 -8.26
CA LEU A 312 14.54 0.01 -6.92
C LEU A 312 15.05 -1.03 -5.92
N SER A 313 16.29 -0.85 -5.46
CA SER A 313 16.95 -1.78 -4.53
C SER A 313 16.17 -1.92 -3.23
N THR A 314 15.81 -3.15 -2.87
CA THR A 314 15.03 -3.47 -1.66
C THR A 314 15.74 -3.07 -0.37
N ASP A 315 17.06 -3.13 -0.40
CA ASP A 315 17.94 -3.02 0.77
C ASP A 315 18.31 -1.56 1.05
N GLU A 316 18.11 -0.67 0.06
CA GLU A 316 18.29 0.78 0.18
C GLU A 316 17.00 1.51 0.57
N LEU A 317 15.83 0.87 0.43
CA LEU A 317 14.53 1.46 0.75
C LEU A 317 14.32 1.62 2.26
N SER A 318 14.18 2.86 2.71
CA SER A 318 13.87 3.17 4.11
C SER A 318 12.45 2.69 4.52
N PRO A 319 12.16 2.55 5.83
CA PRO A 319 10.84 2.16 6.32
C PRO A 319 9.69 3.07 5.83
N ALA A 320 9.96 4.37 5.67
CA ALA A 320 8.97 5.33 5.15
C ALA A 320 8.72 5.14 3.64
N GLN A 321 9.76 4.83 2.86
CA GLN A 321 9.64 4.54 1.43
C GLN A 321 8.90 3.22 1.17
N TRP A 322 9.20 2.17 1.94
CA TRP A 322 8.40 0.94 1.94
C TRP A 322 6.93 1.19 2.33
N SER A 323 6.69 2.05 3.31
CA SER A 323 5.33 2.43 3.71
C SER A 323 4.60 3.21 2.61
N ALA A 324 5.32 4.03 1.83
CA ALA A 324 4.78 4.72 0.67
C ALA A 324 4.47 3.77 -0.50
N LEU A 325 5.34 2.79 -0.79
CA LEU A 325 5.06 1.73 -1.77
C LEU A 325 3.82 0.91 -1.37
N ALA A 326 3.73 0.49 -0.11
CA ALA A 326 2.55 -0.18 0.42
C ALA A 326 1.30 0.72 0.31
N PHE A 327 1.37 2.00 0.68
CA PHE A 327 0.28 2.96 0.48
C PHE A 327 -0.20 2.96 -0.98
N ILE A 328 0.72 3.08 -1.94
CA ILE A 328 0.38 3.15 -3.37
C ILE A 328 -0.36 1.88 -3.81
N LEU A 329 0.22 0.71 -3.54
CA LEU A 329 -0.37 -0.61 -3.86
C LEU A 329 -1.72 -0.87 -3.17
N LEU A 330 -1.96 -0.26 -2.00
CA LEU A 330 -3.24 -0.32 -1.31
C LEU A 330 -4.26 0.73 -1.82
N SER A 331 -3.81 1.74 -2.55
CA SER A 331 -4.63 2.88 -3.03
C SER A 331 -4.94 2.85 -4.54
N SER A 332 -4.21 2.04 -5.31
CA SER A 332 -4.44 1.83 -6.74
C SER A 332 -5.81 1.22 -7.03
N GLN A 333 -6.36 1.48 -8.22
CA GLN A 333 -7.66 0.95 -8.65
C GLN A 333 -7.64 -0.54 -9.06
N GLU A 334 -6.47 -1.19 -9.02
CA GLU A 334 -6.31 -2.61 -9.36
C GLU A 334 -6.73 -3.50 -8.18
N ASP A 335 -7.57 -4.50 -8.45
CA ASP A 335 -8.02 -5.47 -7.46
C ASP A 335 -6.84 -6.33 -6.98
N LEU A 336 -6.54 -6.30 -5.69
CA LEU A 336 -5.45 -7.08 -5.09
C LEU A 336 -5.81 -8.56 -4.90
N GLU A 337 -6.48 -9.19 -5.87
CA GLU A 337 -6.87 -10.60 -5.78
C GLU A 337 -5.67 -11.49 -5.46
N VAL A 338 -4.54 -11.32 -6.16
CA VAL A 338 -3.34 -12.14 -6.04
C VAL A 338 -2.08 -11.32 -5.76
N PHE A 339 -1.54 -11.43 -4.54
CA PHE A 339 -0.18 -11.01 -4.22
C PHE A 339 0.80 -12.13 -4.58
N ASP A 340 1.75 -11.85 -5.49
CA ASP A 340 2.83 -12.77 -5.86
C ASP A 340 4.18 -12.14 -5.51
N LEU A 341 4.84 -12.67 -4.48
CA LEU A 341 6.09 -12.12 -3.95
C LEU A 341 7.22 -12.13 -4.98
N LYS A 342 7.18 -13.01 -5.98
CA LYS A 342 8.19 -13.06 -7.05
C LYS A 342 8.13 -11.87 -8.00
N LYS A 343 6.99 -11.17 -8.04
CA LYS A 343 6.86 -9.87 -8.71
C LYS A 343 7.46 -8.71 -7.91
N TYR A 344 7.75 -8.91 -6.63
CA TYR A 344 8.26 -7.89 -5.69
C TYR A 344 9.64 -8.26 -5.09
N SER A 345 10.56 -8.78 -5.93
CA SER A 345 11.94 -9.26 -5.61
C SER A 345 12.11 -10.68 -5.06
N ALA A 346 11.04 -11.41 -4.71
CA ALA A 346 11.12 -12.75 -4.12
C ALA A 346 11.87 -12.85 -2.77
N SER A 347 12.00 -11.75 -2.00
CA SER A 347 12.77 -11.69 -0.74
C SER A 347 11.89 -11.65 0.52
N GLU A 348 12.40 -12.18 1.64
CA GLU A 348 11.74 -12.09 2.95
C GLU A 348 11.54 -10.62 3.40
N GLU A 349 12.53 -9.74 3.23
CA GLU A 349 12.36 -8.35 3.68
C GLU A 349 11.27 -7.64 2.86
N ALA A 350 11.15 -7.88 1.55
CA ALA A 350 10.02 -7.38 0.75
C ALA A 350 8.67 -7.95 1.23
N LEU A 351 8.59 -9.23 1.62
CA LEU A 351 7.39 -9.80 2.23
C LEU A 351 7.00 -9.04 3.51
N LEU A 352 7.96 -8.86 4.42
CA LEU A 352 7.74 -8.24 5.72
C LEU A 352 7.36 -6.75 5.62
N ARG A 353 7.85 -6.07 4.58
CA ARG A 353 7.46 -4.68 4.27
C ARG A 353 6.10 -4.58 3.56
N LEU A 354 5.70 -5.61 2.82
CA LEU A 354 4.44 -5.67 2.07
C LEU A 354 3.34 -6.49 2.76
N LEU A 355 3.51 -6.90 4.03
CA LEU A 355 2.44 -7.51 4.84
C LEU A 355 1.09 -6.75 4.80
N PRO A 356 1.04 -5.40 4.77
CA PRO A 356 -0.23 -4.69 4.61
C PRO A 356 -0.94 -5.03 3.28
N VAL A 357 -0.17 -5.28 2.22
CA VAL A 357 -0.66 -5.69 0.89
C VAL A 357 -1.14 -7.14 0.94
N VAL A 358 -0.33 -8.06 1.47
CA VAL A 358 -0.70 -9.48 1.70
C VAL A 358 -2.00 -9.60 2.50
N LYS A 359 -2.15 -8.82 3.57
CA LYS A 359 -3.34 -8.77 4.42
C LYS A 359 -4.61 -8.32 3.69
N ALA A 360 -4.46 -7.45 2.70
CA ALA A 360 -5.56 -6.94 1.89
C ALA A 360 -5.84 -7.77 0.62
N SER A 361 -4.98 -8.76 0.31
CA SER A 361 -5.17 -9.68 -0.81
C SER A 361 -6.03 -10.89 -0.46
N ASN A 362 -6.67 -11.48 -1.46
CA ASN A 362 -7.39 -12.74 -1.31
C ASN A 362 -6.44 -13.96 -1.35
N LYS A 363 -5.39 -13.88 -2.18
CA LYS A 363 -4.42 -14.95 -2.42
C LYS A 363 -2.99 -14.44 -2.28
N ALA A 364 -2.15 -15.20 -1.58
CA ALA A 364 -0.72 -14.94 -1.45
C ALA A 364 0.11 -16.10 -1.99
N LEU A 365 0.91 -15.83 -3.02
CA LEU A 365 1.85 -16.76 -3.65
C LEU A 365 3.27 -16.44 -3.18
N LEU A 366 3.74 -17.23 -2.21
CA LEU A 366 5.01 -17.08 -1.51
C LEU A 366 5.93 -18.32 -1.70
N SER A 367 5.52 -19.25 -2.55
CA SER A 367 6.20 -20.53 -2.77
C SER A 367 7.59 -20.37 -3.36
N GLY A 368 8.63 -20.93 -2.72
CA GLY A 368 10.02 -20.82 -3.15
C GLY A 368 10.55 -19.39 -3.19
N CYS A 369 10.43 -18.68 -2.06
CA CYS A 369 10.90 -17.30 -1.84
C CYS A 369 11.90 -17.21 -0.67
N ASN A 370 12.51 -18.33 -0.29
CA ASN A 370 13.54 -18.46 0.75
C ASN A 370 13.13 -17.85 2.11
N LEU A 371 11.88 -18.11 2.51
CA LEU A 371 11.27 -17.58 3.73
C LEU A 371 11.67 -18.38 4.98
N SER A 372 11.77 -17.69 6.13
CA SER A 372 12.17 -18.28 7.42
C SER A 372 11.03 -18.28 8.46
N GLU A 373 11.33 -18.76 9.68
CA GLU A 373 10.46 -18.64 10.86
C GLU A 373 9.95 -17.20 11.11
N ARG A 374 10.77 -16.18 10.82
CA ARG A 374 10.40 -14.75 10.93
C ARG A 374 9.24 -14.39 9.98
N SER A 375 9.22 -14.98 8.79
CA SER A 375 8.08 -14.87 7.86
C SER A 375 6.84 -15.59 8.39
N CYS A 376 7.00 -16.75 9.03
CA CYS A 376 5.88 -17.49 9.61
C CYS A 376 5.23 -16.72 10.77
N GLU A 377 6.00 -16.12 11.69
CA GLU A 377 5.46 -15.27 12.77
C GLU A 377 4.70 -14.05 12.22
N ALA A 378 5.25 -13.40 11.20
CA ALA A 378 4.62 -12.27 10.53
C ALA A 378 3.31 -12.65 9.81
N LEU A 379 3.29 -13.78 9.10
CA LEU A 379 2.08 -14.29 8.46
C LEU A 379 1.06 -14.79 9.48
N SER A 380 1.50 -15.35 10.61
CA SER A 380 0.65 -15.69 11.76
C SER A 380 -0.10 -14.46 12.28
N SER A 381 0.57 -13.30 12.33
CA SER A 381 -0.03 -12.01 12.67
C SER A 381 -1.00 -11.45 11.61
N VAL A 382 -0.86 -11.85 10.34
CA VAL A 382 -1.81 -11.53 9.25
C VAL A 382 -3.05 -12.43 9.35
N LEU A 383 -2.86 -13.74 9.53
CA LEU A 383 -3.94 -14.73 9.67
C LEU A 383 -4.79 -14.50 10.93
N SER A 384 -4.19 -14.05 12.04
CA SER A 384 -4.91 -13.84 13.29
C SER A 384 -5.77 -12.56 13.32
N SER A 385 -5.68 -11.69 12.32
CA SER A 385 -6.28 -10.36 12.34
C SER A 385 -7.65 -10.30 11.65
N GLN A 386 -8.66 -9.79 12.36
CA GLN A 386 -10.03 -9.55 11.87
C GLN A 386 -10.14 -8.79 10.53
N SER A 387 -9.21 -7.89 10.20
CA SER A 387 -9.21 -7.14 8.92
C SER A 387 -8.41 -7.83 7.79
N SER A 388 -8.33 -9.17 7.78
CA SER A 388 -7.58 -9.95 6.79
C SER A 388 -8.50 -10.48 5.69
N SER A 389 -8.20 -10.14 4.44
CA SER A 389 -8.94 -10.61 3.25
C SER A 389 -8.45 -11.96 2.74
N LEU A 390 -7.38 -12.51 3.33
CA LEU A 390 -6.69 -13.69 2.82
C LEU A 390 -7.56 -14.96 2.94
N ARG A 391 -7.59 -15.75 1.86
CA ARG A 391 -8.32 -17.02 1.72
C ARG A 391 -7.42 -18.14 1.19
N GLU A 392 -6.47 -17.83 0.31
CA GLU A 392 -5.45 -18.76 -0.17
C GLU A 392 -4.03 -18.32 0.23
N LEU A 393 -3.25 -19.23 0.81
CA LEU A 393 -1.84 -19.03 1.14
C LEU A 393 -0.98 -20.19 0.60
N ASP A 394 -0.10 -19.91 -0.35
CA ASP A 394 0.89 -20.86 -0.87
C ASP A 394 2.30 -20.51 -0.37
N LEU A 395 2.81 -21.35 0.53
CA LEU A 395 4.11 -21.27 1.19
C LEU A 395 5.08 -22.38 0.74
N SER A 396 4.70 -23.17 -0.27
CA SER A 396 5.42 -24.37 -0.71
C SER A 396 6.90 -24.12 -1.06
N ASN A 397 7.76 -25.13 -0.97
CA ASN A 397 9.19 -25.06 -1.31
C ASN A 397 9.99 -23.99 -0.54
N ASN A 398 9.62 -23.70 0.71
CA ASN A 398 10.41 -22.89 1.64
C ASN A 398 10.85 -23.78 2.82
N ASP A 399 12.05 -23.54 3.38
CA ASP A 399 12.60 -24.32 4.49
C ASP A 399 11.99 -23.88 5.84
N LEU A 400 10.69 -24.17 6.02
CA LEU A 400 9.91 -23.73 7.19
C LEU A 400 10.00 -24.70 8.37
N GLN A 401 10.15 -26.01 8.08
CA GLN A 401 10.23 -27.10 9.06
C GLN A 401 9.06 -27.11 10.05
N ASP A 402 9.18 -27.90 11.13
CA ASP A 402 8.14 -27.98 12.16
C ASP A 402 7.98 -26.66 12.94
N SER A 403 9.05 -25.89 13.13
CA SER A 403 9.08 -24.64 13.88
C SER A 403 8.33 -23.49 13.17
N GLY A 404 8.57 -23.27 11.88
CA GLY A 404 7.84 -22.29 11.08
C GLY A 404 6.34 -22.62 10.99
N VAL A 405 6.00 -23.89 10.81
CA VAL A 405 4.60 -24.35 10.84
C VAL A 405 3.96 -24.12 12.20
N LYS A 406 4.67 -24.39 13.30
CA LYS A 406 4.20 -24.18 14.67
C LYS A 406 3.92 -22.70 14.98
N LEU A 407 4.73 -21.77 14.44
CA LEU A 407 4.47 -20.33 14.49
C LEU A 407 3.23 -19.95 13.67
N LEU A 408 3.09 -20.45 12.44
CA LEU A 408 1.92 -20.22 11.58
C LEU A 408 0.62 -20.75 12.21
N CYS A 409 0.70 -21.88 12.92
CA CYS A 409 -0.42 -22.49 13.64
C CYS A 409 -1.01 -21.60 14.74
N ALA A 410 -0.27 -20.64 15.30
CA ALA A 410 -0.84 -19.68 16.25
C ALA A 410 -1.89 -18.76 15.58
N GLY A 411 -1.66 -18.37 14.32
CA GLY A 411 -2.57 -17.58 13.50
C GLY A 411 -3.77 -18.38 13.04
N LEU A 412 -3.55 -19.62 12.58
CA LEU A 412 -4.62 -20.57 12.19
C LEU A 412 -5.57 -20.90 13.35
N LYS A 413 -5.11 -20.79 14.61
CA LYS A 413 -5.94 -20.97 15.81
C LYS A 413 -6.85 -19.78 16.13
N SER A 414 -6.66 -18.62 15.48
CA SER A 414 -7.48 -17.43 15.74
C SER A 414 -8.93 -17.62 15.25
N PRO A 415 -9.96 -17.18 16.00
CA PRO A 415 -11.34 -17.13 15.53
C PRO A 415 -11.57 -16.05 14.43
N HIS A 416 -10.51 -15.39 13.98
CA HIS A 416 -10.50 -14.46 12.84
C HIS A 416 -9.79 -15.03 11.60
N CYS A 417 -9.32 -16.28 11.64
CA CYS A 417 -8.62 -16.91 10.53
C CYS A 417 -9.61 -17.52 9.52
N ASP A 418 -10.05 -16.69 8.57
CA ASP A 418 -10.93 -17.08 7.45
C ASP A 418 -10.21 -17.90 6.33
N LEU A 419 -8.98 -18.37 6.53
CA LEU A 419 -8.19 -19.04 5.48
C LEU A 419 -8.86 -20.35 5.02
N GLU A 420 -9.10 -20.49 3.71
CA GLU A 420 -9.77 -21.64 3.09
C GLU A 420 -8.78 -22.63 2.43
N THR A 421 -7.61 -22.16 2.00
CA THR A 421 -6.55 -23.00 1.40
C THR A 421 -5.16 -22.67 1.94
N LEU A 422 -4.42 -23.71 2.33
CA LEU A 422 -3.03 -23.63 2.77
C LEU A 422 -2.17 -24.67 2.04
N ARG A 423 -1.16 -24.21 1.30
CA ARG A 423 -0.20 -25.08 0.61
C ARG A 423 1.18 -24.95 1.25
N LEU A 424 1.68 -26.07 1.73
CA LEU A 424 2.94 -26.25 2.45
C LEU A 424 3.75 -27.40 1.81
N SER A 425 3.63 -27.56 0.49
CA SER A 425 4.27 -28.65 -0.26
C SER A 425 5.79 -28.49 -0.22
N GLY A 426 6.54 -29.54 0.11
CA GLY A 426 8.01 -29.47 0.13
C GLY A 426 8.61 -28.52 1.17
N CYS A 427 8.02 -28.42 2.37
CA CYS A 427 8.45 -27.51 3.45
C CYS A 427 9.22 -28.21 4.59
N LEU A 428 9.70 -29.45 4.37
CA LEU A 428 10.45 -30.30 5.32
C LEU A 428 9.73 -30.58 6.66
N ILE A 429 8.40 -30.58 6.64
CA ILE A 429 7.52 -30.81 7.79
C ILE A 429 7.56 -32.28 8.21
N LYS A 430 7.51 -32.55 9.52
CA LYS A 430 7.54 -33.88 10.14
C LYS A 430 6.37 -34.07 11.12
N GLU A 431 6.45 -35.08 11.98
CA GLU A 431 5.39 -35.46 12.89
C GLU A 431 4.96 -34.33 13.86
N GLU A 432 5.89 -33.46 14.32
CA GLU A 432 5.54 -32.35 15.22
C GLU A 432 4.78 -31.22 14.52
N GLY A 433 5.16 -30.85 13.29
CA GLY A 433 4.44 -29.87 12.48
C GLY A 433 3.05 -30.38 12.10
N CYS A 434 2.91 -31.67 11.75
CA CYS A 434 1.61 -32.30 11.52
C CYS A 434 0.74 -32.34 12.79
N ALA A 435 1.30 -32.62 13.96
CA ALA A 435 0.58 -32.53 15.23
C ALA A 435 0.16 -31.09 15.57
N SER A 436 1.00 -30.11 15.24
CA SER A 436 0.71 -28.68 15.41
C SER A 436 -0.45 -28.22 14.50
N LEU A 437 -0.47 -28.68 13.24
CA LEU A 437 -1.55 -28.43 12.28
C LEU A 437 -2.86 -29.09 12.72
N ALA A 438 -2.85 -30.37 13.10
CA ALA A 438 -4.03 -31.06 13.63
C ALA A 438 -4.58 -30.34 14.88
N SER A 439 -3.69 -29.92 15.79
CA SER A 439 -4.07 -29.11 16.95
C SER A 439 -4.70 -27.76 16.55
N ALA A 440 -4.23 -27.11 15.49
CA ALA A 440 -4.82 -25.86 15.00
C ALA A 440 -6.23 -26.06 14.43
N LEU A 441 -6.40 -27.06 13.56
CA LEU A 441 -7.67 -27.36 12.91
C LEU A 441 -8.77 -27.82 13.89
N SER A 442 -8.41 -28.41 15.04
CA SER A 442 -9.35 -28.76 16.12
C SER A 442 -9.55 -27.68 17.20
N SER A 443 -8.82 -26.55 17.18
CA SER A 443 -8.93 -25.53 18.25
C SER A 443 -10.14 -24.59 18.10
N ASN A 444 -10.63 -24.42 16.87
CA ASN A 444 -11.79 -23.63 16.47
C ASN A 444 -12.38 -24.29 15.21
N PRO A 445 -13.66 -24.08 14.85
CA PRO A 445 -14.25 -24.63 13.62
C PRO A 445 -13.58 -24.01 12.38
N SER A 446 -12.51 -24.65 11.91
CA SER A 446 -11.61 -24.10 10.89
C SER A 446 -12.34 -23.81 9.58
N HIS A 447 -11.93 -22.73 8.91
CA HIS A 447 -12.41 -22.39 7.57
C HIS A 447 -11.64 -23.14 6.47
N LEU A 448 -10.57 -23.87 6.82
CA LEU A 448 -9.70 -24.56 5.87
C LEU A 448 -10.39 -25.76 5.20
N ARG A 449 -10.43 -25.73 3.86
CA ARG A 449 -10.97 -26.77 2.96
C ARG A 449 -9.88 -27.56 2.25
N GLU A 450 -8.78 -26.91 1.90
CA GLU A 450 -7.65 -27.51 1.18
C GLU A 450 -6.36 -27.35 2.00
N LEU A 451 -5.74 -28.48 2.34
CA LEU A 451 -4.41 -28.52 2.95
C LEU A 451 -3.49 -29.40 2.11
N ASP A 452 -2.44 -28.80 1.55
CA ASP A 452 -1.40 -29.53 0.83
C ASP A 452 -0.12 -29.65 1.65
N LEU A 453 0.22 -30.90 1.97
CA LEU A 453 1.43 -31.35 2.66
C LEU A 453 2.22 -32.37 1.80
N SER A 454 2.00 -32.40 0.48
CA SER A 454 2.79 -33.22 -0.44
C SER A 454 4.30 -32.93 -0.32
N TYR A 455 5.16 -33.92 -0.61
CA TYR A 455 6.63 -33.81 -0.53
C TYR A 455 7.18 -33.38 0.85
N ASN A 456 6.46 -33.67 1.94
CA ASN A 456 6.94 -33.58 3.32
C ASN A 456 7.14 -34.99 3.92
N HIS A 457 7.58 -35.07 5.17
CA HIS A 457 7.81 -36.33 5.90
C HIS A 457 6.87 -36.48 7.11
N PRO A 458 5.53 -36.44 6.92
CA PRO A 458 4.54 -36.37 8.00
C PRO A 458 4.56 -37.58 8.96
N GLY A 459 5.24 -38.68 8.57
CA GLY A 459 5.46 -39.85 9.40
C GLY A 459 4.20 -40.64 9.73
N GLY A 460 4.38 -41.76 10.43
CA GLY A 460 3.28 -42.65 10.80
C GLY A 460 2.33 -42.04 11.83
N SER A 461 2.83 -41.18 12.72
CA SER A 461 1.99 -40.54 13.73
C SER A 461 1.30 -39.28 13.19
N GLY A 462 1.99 -38.45 12.39
CA GLY A 462 1.42 -37.23 11.83
C GLY A 462 0.33 -37.51 10.79
N VAL A 463 0.52 -38.50 9.91
CA VAL A 463 -0.55 -38.98 9.01
C VAL A 463 -1.76 -39.46 9.82
N LYS A 464 -1.55 -40.28 10.86
CA LYS A 464 -2.64 -40.79 11.70
C LYS A 464 -3.42 -39.65 12.40
N LEU A 465 -2.74 -38.62 12.90
CA LEU A 465 -3.37 -37.46 13.53
C LEU A 465 -4.22 -36.66 12.54
N LEU A 466 -3.70 -36.42 11.33
CA LEU A 466 -4.43 -35.69 10.28
C LEU A 466 -5.61 -36.50 9.73
N SER A 467 -5.46 -37.82 9.56
CA SER A 467 -6.56 -38.71 9.15
C SER A 467 -7.66 -38.81 10.20
N ALA A 468 -7.33 -38.85 11.48
CA ALA A 468 -8.33 -38.84 12.56
C ALA A 468 -9.14 -37.53 12.59
N GLY A 469 -8.52 -36.40 12.22
CA GLY A 469 -9.22 -35.13 12.07
C GLY A 469 -10.22 -35.10 10.89
N LEU A 470 -9.97 -35.85 9.81
CA LEU A 470 -10.94 -36.01 8.71
C LEU A 470 -12.22 -36.78 9.12
N GLU A 471 -12.21 -37.45 10.29
CA GLU A 471 -13.39 -38.10 10.87
C GLU A 471 -14.16 -37.16 11.83
N ASP A 472 -13.60 -36.00 12.20
CA ASP A 472 -14.23 -35.01 13.09
C ASP A 472 -15.19 -34.09 12.30
N PRO A 473 -16.51 -34.07 12.62
CA PRO A 473 -17.47 -33.20 11.94
C PRO A 473 -17.28 -31.69 12.20
N GLN A 474 -16.33 -31.28 13.06
CA GLN A 474 -15.91 -29.88 13.18
C GLN A 474 -14.91 -29.45 12.10
N TRP A 475 -14.18 -30.39 11.48
CA TRP A 475 -13.25 -30.09 10.40
C TRP A 475 -14.01 -29.84 9.10
N ARG A 476 -13.73 -28.72 8.43
CA ARG A 476 -14.28 -28.38 7.10
C ARG A 476 -13.37 -28.81 5.95
N LEU A 477 -12.37 -29.64 6.23
CA LEU A 477 -11.31 -30.02 5.29
C LEU A 477 -11.85 -30.99 4.22
N GLU A 478 -12.08 -30.48 3.01
CA GLU A 478 -12.62 -31.23 1.87
C GLU A 478 -11.54 -32.04 1.15
N THR A 479 -10.30 -31.53 1.13
CA THR A 479 -9.13 -32.12 0.46
C THR A 479 -7.89 -32.05 1.36
N LEU A 480 -7.28 -33.21 1.60
CA LEU A 480 -5.96 -33.34 2.19
C LEU A 480 -5.04 -34.10 1.22
N SER A 481 -3.99 -33.43 0.73
CA SER A 481 -2.89 -34.10 0.03
C SER A 481 -1.71 -34.27 0.98
N SER A 482 -1.37 -35.51 1.30
CA SER A 482 -0.11 -35.89 1.94
C SER A 482 0.44 -37.08 1.16
N ALA A 483 1.71 -37.01 0.76
CA ALA A 483 2.26 -37.91 -0.24
C ALA A 483 3.73 -38.23 0.01
N GLU A 484 3.98 -39.42 0.56
CA GLU A 484 5.15 -40.22 0.21
C GLU A 484 4.85 -41.08 -1.05
N VAL A 485 3.56 -41.32 -1.36
CA VAL A 485 3.03 -41.83 -2.64
C VAL A 485 1.71 -41.11 -2.93
N CYS A 486 1.29 -41.02 -4.21
CA CYS A 486 0.08 -40.30 -4.65
C CYS A 486 -1.24 -40.86 -4.08
N CYS A 487 -1.66 -40.36 -2.92
CA CYS A 487 -3.00 -40.58 -2.35
C CYS A 487 -3.64 -39.25 -1.97
N CYS A 488 -4.47 -38.68 -2.87
CA CYS A 488 -5.30 -37.52 -2.55
C CYS A 488 -6.56 -37.97 -1.83
N TRP A 489 -6.72 -37.58 -0.56
CA TRP A 489 -7.91 -37.91 0.22
C TRP A 489 -8.99 -36.85 -0.05
N ARG A 490 -10.08 -37.25 -0.71
CA ARG A 490 -11.27 -36.41 -0.95
C ARG A 490 -12.40 -36.87 -0.04
N VAL A 491 -12.82 -35.99 0.88
CA VAL A 491 -13.94 -36.28 1.80
C VAL A 491 -15.23 -36.33 1.00
N SER A 492 -15.88 -37.49 0.97
CA SER A 492 -17.09 -37.73 0.17
C SER A 492 -18.32 -37.73 1.07
N GLN A 493 -18.99 -36.59 1.21
CA GLN A 493 -20.21 -36.50 2.01
C GLN A 493 -21.35 -37.34 1.39
N GLY A 494 -21.87 -38.30 2.17
CA GLY A 494 -22.92 -39.21 1.72
C GLY A 494 -24.28 -38.51 1.58
N TYR A 495 -24.92 -38.67 0.42
CA TYR A 495 -26.28 -38.18 0.18
C TYR A 495 -27.29 -38.79 1.18
N ARG A 496 -28.01 -37.94 1.92
CA ARG A 496 -29.24 -38.35 2.62
C ARG A 496 -30.35 -38.59 1.59
N GLY A 497 -30.51 -39.84 1.17
CA GLY A 497 -31.66 -40.24 0.37
C GLY A 497 -32.98 -40.01 1.12
N GLN A 498 -33.88 -39.20 0.56
CA GLN A 498 -35.25 -39.07 1.08
C GLN A 498 -36.02 -40.36 0.80
N GLY A 499 -36.69 -40.91 1.81
CA GLY A 499 -37.45 -42.15 1.68
C GLY A 499 -38.82 -41.92 1.04
N HIS A 500 -39.10 -42.60 -0.08
CA HIS A 500 -40.44 -42.78 -0.61
C HIS A 500 -40.79 -44.28 -0.72
N ARG A 501 -41.99 -44.65 -0.28
CA ARG A 501 -42.55 -46.00 -0.45
C ARG A 501 -43.23 -46.11 -1.81
N GLY A 502 -43.01 -47.22 -2.52
CA GLY A 502 -43.72 -47.57 -3.75
C GLY A 502 -43.63 -49.07 -4.05
N GLN A 503 -44.75 -49.69 -4.38
CA GLN A 503 -44.86 -51.09 -4.82
C GLN A 503 -44.35 -51.21 -6.27
N GLY A 504 -43.86 -52.34 -6.80
CA GLY A 504 -43.63 -53.67 -6.23
C GLY A 504 -44.09 -54.78 -7.21
N HIS A 505 -43.27 -55.81 -7.48
CA HIS A 505 -43.69 -57.07 -8.13
C HIS A 505 -42.64 -58.18 -7.92
N GLN A 506 -43.04 -59.46 -8.03
CA GLN A 506 -42.20 -60.64 -7.76
C GLN A 506 -41.70 -61.33 -9.04
N ALA A 507 -40.47 -61.86 -9.02
CA ALA A 507 -40.05 -63.00 -9.85
C ALA A 507 -38.95 -63.82 -9.12
N SER A 508 -39.17 -65.13 -9.03
CA SER A 508 -38.44 -66.13 -8.23
C SER A 508 -36.93 -66.27 -8.44
N GLY A 509 -36.18 -66.40 -7.33
CA GLY A 509 -34.83 -66.98 -7.23
C GLY A 509 -34.55 -67.44 -5.78
N LYS A 510 -33.90 -68.59 -5.55
CA LYS A 510 -33.76 -69.21 -4.20
C LYS A 510 -32.43 -68.87 -3.49
N LEU A 511 -32.44 -68.98 -2.16
CA LEU A 511 -31.38 -68.53 -1.24
C LEU A 511 -30.25 -69.55 -1.02
N HIS A 512 -29.02 -69.04 -0.88
CA HIS A 512 -28.14 -69.13 0.31
C HIS A 512 -26.80 -68.42 -0.01
N GLY A 513 -26.15 -67.69 0.89
CA GLY A 513 -26.48 -67.29 2.26
C GLY A 513 -25.67 -66.04 2.69
N ASP A 514 -25.91 -65.52 3.89
CA ASP A 514 -25.42 -64.20 4.33
C ASP A 514 -23.90 -64.06 4.51
N LEU A 515 -23.39 -62.84 4.25
CA LEU A 515 -22.32 -62.23 5.04
C LEU A 515 -22.37 -60.69 4.92
N SER A 516 -22.29 -59.99 6.05
CA SER A 516 -22.52 -58.54 6.18
C SER A 516 -21.38 -57.69 5.59
N THR A 517 -21.71 -56.76 4.70
CA THR A 517 -20.78 -55.82 4.07
C THR A 517 -20.46 -54.60 4.93
N SER A 518 -19.49 -54.74 5.84
CA SER A 518 -18.69 -53.60 6.30
C SER A 518 -17.55 -53.34 5.30
N PRO A 519 -17.31 -52.11 4.81
CA PRO A 519 -16.13 -51.81 4.01
C PRO A 519 -14.86 -52.00 4.85
N ARG A 520 -14.08 -53.06 4.56
CA ARG A 520 -12.78 -53.29 5.22
C ARG A 520 -11.69 -52.50 4.50
N LEU A 521 -10.98 -51.65 5.25
CA LEU A 521 -9.66 -51.18 4.87
C LEU A 521 -8.71 -52.40 4.72
N LEU A 522 -8.02 -52.48 3.59
CA LEU A 522 -7.02 -53.50 3.30
C LEU A 522 -5.67 -52.85 2.96
N CYS A 523 -4.94 -52.47 3.99
CA CYS A 523 -3.50 -52.22 3.89
C CYS A 523 -2.76 -53.50 4.26
N HIS A 524 -1.94 -54.04 3.35
CA HIS A 524 -1.08 -55.20 3.64
C HIS A 524 0.24 -54.74 4.30
N PRO A 525 0.60 -55.24 5.49
CA PRO A 525 1.89 -54.96 6.11
C PRO A 525 2.94 -56.01 5.72
N GLY A 526 4.10 -55.55 5.25
CA GLY A 526 5.27 -56.37 4.89
C GLY A 526 6.05 -55.70 3.75
N SER A 527 7.38 -55.57 3.78
CA SER A 527 8.37 -56.26 4.62
C SER A 527 9.42 -55.30 5.19
N ARG A 528 10.10 -55.71 6.28
CA ARG A 528 11.37 -55.09 6.69
C ARG A 528 12.50 -55.69 5.86
N GLY A 529 13.46 -54.87 5.42
CA GLY A 529 14.69 -55.33 4.77
C GLY A 529 15.58 -54.17 4.36
N TYR A 530 16.73 -54.02 5.03
CA TYR A 530 17.81 -53.14 4.55
C TYR A 530 18.75 -53.97 3.68
N GLU A 531 18.87 -53.67 2.38
CA GLU A 531 20.01 -54.13 1.58
C GLU A 531 20.23 -53.23 0.35
N TRP A 532 21.32 -52.46 0.34
CA TRP A 532 21.73 -51.66 -0.82
C TRP A 532 22.48 -52.53 -1.84
N SER A 533 21.74 -53.35 -2.60
CA SER A 533 22.30 -54.13 -3.70
C SER A 533 22.53 -53.25 -4.95
N ILE A 534 23.75 -52.73 -5.11
CA ILE A 534 24.16 -52.01 -6.33
C ILE A 534 24.33 -53.03 -7.48
N LEU A 535 23.30 -53.17 -8.32
CA LEU A 535 23.37 -54.04 -9.49
C LEU A 535 24.03 -53.33 -10.69
N LEU A 536 25.36 -53.36 -10.73
CA LEU A 536 26.16 -52.89 -11.87
C LEU A 536 25.98 -53.82 -13.09
N LEU A 537 25.09 -53.45 -14.02
CA LEU A 537 25.01 -54.09 -15.33
C LEU A 537 25.91 -53.37 -16.34
N HIS A 538 27.06 -53.99 -16.61
CA HIS A 538 28.06 -53.50 -17.57
C HIS A 538 27.55 -53.65 -19.03
N PRO A 539 27.65 -52.62 -19.88
CA PRO A 539 27.12 -52.69 -21.25
C PRO A 539 27.93 -53.63 -22.14
N ARG A 540 27.24 -54.49 -22.90
CA ARG A 540 27.74 -55.18 -24.11
C ARG A 540 26.61 -55.38 -25.14
N HIS A 541 26.95 -55.21 -26.41
CA HIS A 541 26.16 -55.51 -27.62
C HIS A 541 24.83 -54.77 -27.84
N LEU A 542 24.94 -53.56 -28.41
CA LEU A 542 23.90 -52.95 -29.26
C LEU A 542 24.32 -53.05 -30.74
N PRO A 543 23.56 -53.76 -31.58
CA PRO A 543 23.46 -53.47 -33.02
C PRO A 543 22.36 -52.41 -33.28
N LYS A 544 22.50 -51.61 -34.34
CA LYS A 544 21.53 -50.56 -34.71
C LYS A 544 20.60 -51.04 -35.82
N ALA A 545 19.29 -50.86 -35.66
CA ALA A 545 18.35 -50.48 -36.74
C ALA A 545 16.98 -50.06 -36.17
N ASP A 546 16.69 -48.77 -36.24
CA ASP A 546 15.41 -48.13 -36.57
C ASP A 546 14.07 -48.44 -35.85
N PHE A 547 13.60 -47.37 -35.18
CA PHE A 547 12.22 -46.85 -35.16
C PHE A 547 11.05 -47.68 -34.57
N VAL A 548 10.72 -47.33 -33.31
CA VAL A 548 9.40 -46.72 -33.03
C VAL A 548 9.62 -45.38 -32.30
N LYS A 549 8.98 -44.31 -32.76
CA LYS A 549 8.90 -43.04 -32.03
C LYS A 549 7.69 -43.05 -31.11
N VAL A 550 7.89 -42.69 -29.84
CA VAL A 550 6.88 -41.96 -29.05
C VAL A 550 7.56 -40.66 -28.61
N TYR A 551 6.96 -39.51 -28.92
CA TYR A 551 7.61 -38.21 -28.76
C TYR A 551 6.80 -37.29 -27.83
N CYS A 552 7.54 -36.63 -26.95
CA CYS A 552 7.21 -35.66 -25.91
C CYS A 552 5.84 -34.93 -25.96
N SER A 553 5.31 -34.66 -24.76
CA SER A 553 4.95 -33.28 -24.39
C SER A 553 5.69 -32.89 -23.11
N PHE A 554 6.41 -31.76 -23.14
CA PHE A 554 7.21 -31.25 -22.04
C PHE A 554 7.38 -29.74 -22.19
N LEU A 555 7.15 -28.98 -21.11
CA LEU A 555 7.37 -27.53 -20.93
C LEU A 555 6.83 -26.52 -21.98
N GLY A 556 6.07 -25.55 -21.48
CA GLY A 556 5.88 -24.23 -22.09
C GLY A 556 5.43 -23.22 -21.03
N ARG A 557 5.91 -21.97 -20.99
CA ARG A 557 6.93 -21.29 -21.84
C ARG A 557 7.69 -20.24 -21.01
N ARG A 558 8.98 -20.05 -21.31
CA ARG A 558 9.60 -18.71 -21.43
C ARG A 558 10.58 -18.74 -22.59
N SER A 559 10.71 -17.61 -23.29
CA SER A 559 11.53 -17.48 -24.49
C SER A 559 12.58 -16.41 -24.28
N PHE A 560 13.87 -16.71 -24.50
CA PHE A 560 14.91 -15.72 -24.78
C PHE A 560 15.94 -16.30 -25.75
N PRO A 561 16.55 -15.50 -26.66
CA PRO A 561 17.39 -16.03 -27.73
C PRO A 561 18.90 -15.88 -27.47
N TRP A 562 19.64 -16.93 -27.82
CA TRP A 562 21.01 -16.89 -28.37
C TRP A 562 22.15 -16.30 -27.51
N ILE A 563 23.10 -17.18 -27.14
CA ILE A 563 24.54 -17.04 -27.48
C ILE A 563 25.11 -18.46 -27.64
N SER A 564 26.17 -18.61 -28.43
CA SER A 564 26.67 -19.91 -28.89
C SER A 564 28.06 -20.29 -28.37
N GLY A 565 28.23 -21.56 -28.02
CA GLY A 565 29.37 -22.33 -28.53
C GLY A 565 30.52 -22.75 -27.59
N ARG A 566 30.54 -24.07 -27.34
CA ARG A 566 31.72 -24.97 -27.26
C ARG A 566 32.49 -25.13 -25.92
N LEU A 567 33.09 -26.34 -25.82
CA LEU A 567 34.17 -26.80 -24.92
C LEU A 567 33.80 -26.89 -23.41
N LEU A 568 33.44 -28.02 -22.78
CA LEU A 568 33.59 -29.49 -22.98
C LEU A 568 34.70 -30.14 -22.12
N GLY A 569 34.30 -30.78 -21.01
CA GLY A 569 35.11 -31.66 -20.13
C GLY A 569 36.05 -30.93 -19.15
N VAL A 570 36.72 -31.57 -18.17
CA VAL A 570 36.64 -32.93 -17.58
C VAL A 570 37.64 -32.92 -16.37
N VAL A 571 37.43 -33.52 -15.19
CA VAL A 571 36.29 -34.16 -14.51
C VAL A 571 36.51 -34.11 -12.97
N VAL A 572 35.63 -34.70 -12.14
CA VAL A 572 35.70 -34.74 -10.67
C VAL A 572 36.65 -35.83 -10.14
N THR A 573 37.49 -35.53 -9.13
CA THR A 573 37.67 -36.25 -7.82
C THR A 573 39.03 -35.96 -7.17
N GLU A 574 39.06 -35.66 -5.86
CA GLU A 574 39.53 -36.63 -4.84
C GLU A 574 39.16 -36.16 -3.41
N LEU A 575 39.38 -37.01 -2.40
CA LEU A 575 38.83 -36.85 -1.05
C LEU A 575 39.74 -37.55 -0.01
N SER A 576 40.34 -36.82 0.95
CA SER A 576 40.49 -37.20 2.38
C SER A 576 41.53 -36.41 3.21
N ALA A 577 41.16 -36.20 4.49
CA ALA A 577 41.98 -36.28 5.70
C ALA A 577 43.23 -35.39 5.96
N ASN A 578 43.04 -34.47 6.92
CA ASN A 578 43.75 -34.40 8.22
C ASN A 578 44.95 -33.44 8.51
N LEU A 579 44.75 -32.75 9.65
CA LEU A 579 45.69 -32.33 10.71
C LEU A 579 46.58 -31.06 10.57
N LEU A 580 46.30 -30.14 11.52
CA LEU A 580 47.21 -29.26 12.28
C LEU A 580 48.12 -28.23 11.56
N GLY A 581 47.96 -26.96 11.96
CA GLY A 581 48.91 -25.88 11.70
C GLY A 581 48.46 -24.56 12.31
N GLU A 582 49.03 -24.15 13.45
CA GLU A 582 48.84 -22.81 14.00
C GLU A 582 49.64 -21.77 13.19
N GLY A 583 49.07 -20.58 12.98
CA GLY A 583 49.76 -19.48 12.30
C GLY A 583 49.11 -18.12 12.56
N ARG A 584 49.87 -17.16 13.10
CA ARG A 584 49.40 -15.80 13.43
C ARG A 584 49.59 -14.83 12.26
N LEU A 585 48.96 -13.65 12.41
CA LEU A 585 49.21 -12.32 11.81
C LEU A 585 48.15 -11.88 10.80
N SER A 586 47.77 -10.60 10.70
CA SER A 586 47.65 -9.50 11.70
C SER A 586 47.06 -8.27 11.00
N LEU A 587 46.22 -7.53 11.73
CA LEU A 587 45.98 -6.09 11.61
C LEU A 587 46.39 -5.35 10.31
N MET A 588 45.41 -4.81 9.58
CA MET A 588 45.59 -3.48 8.97
C MET A 588 44.32 -2.65 9.13
N GLN A 589 44.35 -1.70 10.06
CA GLN A 589 43.41 -0.59 10.09
C GLN A 589 43.96 0.51 9.19
N THR A 590 43.11 1.09 8.34
CA THR A 590 43.46 2.31 7.59
C THR A 590 42.47 3.41 7.95
N THR A 591 42.69 4.04 9.10
CA THR A 591 42.00 5.30 9.43
C THR A 591 42.64 6.44 8.66
N PHE A 592 41.83 7.17 7.89
CA PHE A 592 42.12 8.55 7.52
C PHE A 592 40.95 9.43 8.01
N GLY A 593 41.27 10.61 8.52
CA GLY A 593 40.30 11.52 9.11
C GLY A 593 40.79 12.97 9.11
N ALA A 594 39.93 13.85 9.63
CA ALA A 594 39.95 15.31 9.44
C ALA A 594 39.65 15.77 7.98
N GLY A 595 38.99 16.90 7.76
CA GLY A 595 38.46 17.90 8.71
C GLY A 595 37.20 18.61 8.21
N CYS A 596 36.53 19.34 9.11
CA CYS A 596 35.18 19.89 8.89
C CYS A 596 35.19 21.38 8.51
N ILE A 597 34.11 21.83 7.84
CA ILE A 597 33.35 23.10 8.03
C ILE A 597 32.14 22.98 7.08
N SER A 598 30.89 22.75 7.53
CA SER A 598 29.99 23.64 8.30
C SER A 598 29.42 24.82 7.49
N ALA A 599 28.29 24.58 6.81
CA ALA A 599 27.27 25.60 6.51
C ALA A 599 25.97 25.26 7.28
N LYS A 600 25.23 26.27 7.75
CA LYS A 600 24.13 26.09 8.72
C LYS A 600 22.76 25.93 8.04
N GLY A 601 21.96 24.99 8.52
CA GLY A 601 20.58 24.78 8.09
C GLY A 601 19.72 24.12 9.19
N LYS A 602 19.78 24.62 10.43
CA LYS A 602 18.93 24.12 11.52
C LYS A 602 17.50 24.64 11.35
N LEU A 603 16.59 23.77 10.93
CA LEU A 603 15.16 23.94 11.20
C LEU A 603 14.94 23.79 12.71
N LEU A 604 14.50 24.88 13.35
CA LEU A 604 13.89 24.87 14.67
C LEU A 604 12.40 24.58 14.48
N PHE A 605 11.92 23.45 15.00
CA PHE A 605 10.49 23.26 15.22
C PHE A 605 10.09 24.03 16.48
N CYS A 606 9.31 25.10 16.30
CA CYS A 606 8.53 25.67 17.40
C CYS A 606 7.17 24.97 17.43
N GLU A 607 7.03 23.95 18.28
CA GLU A 607 5.71 23.41 18.64
C GLU A 607 5.05 24.29 19.70
N ASP A 608 4.45 25.40 19.26
CA ASP A 608 3.63 26.29 20.10
C ASP A 608 2.23 26.46 19.49
N LEU A 609 1.39 25.44 19.63
CA LEU A 609 -0.06 25.54 19.38
C LEU A 609 -0.84 25.35 20.69
N LEU A 610 -1.12 26.49 21.32
CA LEU A 610 -1.96 26.57 22.52
C LEU A 610 -3.41 26.16 22.22
N PHE A 611 -3.76 24.93 22.61
CA PHE A 611 -5.17 24.55 22.78
C PHE A 611 -5.75 25.25 24.02
N PRO A 612 -7.04 25.67 23.99
CA PRO A 612 -7.67 26.32 25.14
C PRO A 612 -7.84 25.36 26.34
N PRO A 613 -7.82 25.87 27.58
CA PRO A 613 -7.70 25.04 28.78
C PRO A 613 -9.00 24.31 29.15
N PHE A 614 -8.95 22.98 29.20
CA PHE A 614 -10.01 22.14 29.79
C PHE A 614 -9.91 22.11 31.32
N ALA A 615 -11.02 22.38 32.02
CA ALA A 615 -11.04 22.51 33.47
C ALA A 615 -11.97 21.48 34.16
N LYS A 616 -11.34 20.48 34.80
CA LYS A 616 -11.77 19.67 35.97
C LYS A 616 -13.22 19.13 36.06
N SER A 617 -13.32 17.81 35.83
CA SER A 617 -13.96 16.84 36.75
C SER A 617 -13.69 15.40 36.27
N ASN A 618 -13.51 14.33 37.06
CA ASN A 618 -13.15 14.09 38.47
C ASN A 618 -12.73 12.58 38.55
N GLY A 619 -12.02 12.06 39.55
CA GLY A 619 -11.38 12.65 40.75
C GLY A 619 -11.07 11.54 41.77
N GLY A 620 -9.81 11.38 42.21
CA GLY A 620 -9.35 10.29 43.09
C GLY A 620 -7.97 10.55 43.70
N ALA A 621 -7.60 9.81 44.75
CA ALA A 621 -6.49 10.17 45.66
C ALA A 621 -5.08 9.69 45.23
N ALA A 622 -4.07 10.32 45.85
CA ALA A 622 -2.62 10.07 45.70
C ALA A 622 -2.12 9.13 46.86
N PRO A 623 -0.81 8.97 47.24
CA PRO A 623 0.38 9.81 46.95
C PRO A 623 1.76 9.12 46.75
N SER A 624 2.79 9.96 46.50
CA SER A 624 4.25 9.75 46.78
C SER A 624 5.01 8.74 45.88
N ASN A 625 6.29 8.92 45.48
CA ASN A 625 7.36 9.93 45.70
C ASN A 625 8.03 10.27 44.33
N GLY A 626 8.90 11.26 44.10
CA GLY A 626 9.46 12.34 44.94
C GLY A 626 10.89 12.74 44.48
N LEU A 627 11.23 14.05 44.50
CA LEU A 627 12.55 14.68 44.14
C LEU A 627 12.89 14.63 42.62
N ILE A 628 13.48 15.63 41.95
CA ILE A 628 14.00 16.98 42.30
C ILE A 628 13.94 17.88 41.01
N GLY A 629 14.03 19.23 41.00
CA GLY A 629 14.19 20.19 42.10
C GLY A 629 14.22 21.71 41.75
N GLY A 630 14.61 22.15 40.54
CA GLY A 630 14.74 23.60 40.21
C GLY A 630 14.77 23.94 38.71
N VAL A 631 14.59 25.20 38.26
CA VAL A 631 14.52 26.50 38.99
C VAL A 631 13.35 27.38 38.50
N ARG A 632 12.80 28.24 39.38
CA ARG A 632 11.61 29.11 39.17
C ARG A 632 11.95 30.58 38.82
N ARG A 633 11.02 31.30 38.15
CA ARG A 633 10.42 32.64 38.46
C ARG A 633 9.56 33.15 37.27
N LEU A 634 8.89 34.32 37.26
CA LEU A 634 7.72 34.87 38.01
C LEU A 634 7.43 36.31 37.45
N PHE A 635 6.26 36.97 37.45
CA PHE A 635 4.85 36.64 37.80
C PHE A 635 3.86 37.74 37.32
N ALA A 636 2.60 37.40 36.95
CA ALA A 636 1.39 38.28 36.85
C ALA A 636 1.44 39.48 35.86
N THR A 637 0.34 40.11 35.39
CA THR A 637 -1.04 40.39 35.94
C THR A 637 -1.99 40.56 34.72
N VAL A 638 -3.16 39.92 34.52
CA VAL A 638 -4.44 39.75 35.28
C VAL A 638 -5.43 40.95 35.13
N GLN A 639 -6.73 40.63 35.00
CA GLN A 639 -7.92 41.49 34.76
C GLN A 639 -8.17 41.95 33.30
N SER A 640 -9.41 42.09 32.80
CA SER A 640 -10.70 41.44 33.18
C SER A 640 -11.80 41.73 32.14
N LEU A 641 -12.64 40.74 31.79
CA LEU A 641 -14.11 40.82 31.67
C LEU A 641 -14.69 39.47 31.20
N LYS A 642 -16.01 39.27 31.37
CA LYS A 642 -16.77 38.05 30.99
C LYS A 642 -17.89 38.40 29.99
N PRO A 643 -18.54 37.42 29.34
CA PRO A 643 -19.04 37.58 27.97
C PRO A 643 -20.48 38.08 27.84
N GLN A 644 -20.79 38.54 26.64
CA GLN A 644 -21.99 38.13 25.88
C GLN A 644 -21.53 37.51 24.56
#